data_AF-A0A7C6HI08-F1
#
_entry.id   AF-A0A7C6HI08-F1
#
_cell.length_a   1.000
_cell.length_b   1.000
_cell.length_c   1.000
_cell.angle_alpha   90.00
_cell.angle_beta   90.00
_cell.angle_gamma   90.00
#
_symmetry.space_group_name_H-M   'P 1'
#
loop_
_entity.id
_entity.type
_entity.pdbx_description
1 polymer ?
#
loop_
_entity_poly.entity_id
_entity_poly.type
_entity_poly.pdbx_seq_one_letter_code
_entity_poly.pdbx_strand_id
1 'polypeptide(L)'
;MKKQLFILLIFVLLLSGCIVKDDTFSEKTLEAFKIEYVLGNYEKRVTTDIGFKIPENIDYEYEIISDKTDVIKIDGNKGIVTRQDMDATVIITFLVSKGELEFSKKITLTVVKRDLYEYTVTFDYNQNNIQNTSVKVKENNKVEKPENPSIIGFNFLGWYLEDELYDFNNIVLSDLTLVAKYEIIPFYSISELKNFDINTDFETSYGIVLNIEDNQTAVLRDLVTEDTIILDIMDIQFNYKPFDIISFGGTFTKNYGFDYVVNLEVHSLEGTKRVSFVEAITNISELSSEHHGKYISTKLSFVEKEDANTFVFTDGIDMLGIFVDTTKVDVVAFLEELKQDDLVIFNKALVKYEGLPSIVLYNINNIFVLGSTTVDAQDIYYINDMHGGLLKEGSQIGLANMANVILNERKTKDVTFLAGGDILQGQIISNHYQGSSTIDILGQMGLDAFVVGNHEFDWGFDTVLQYFNGEHELQASFPLLGANLTLKSTGLLPNGVDPYTILYKNGKAIGVIGVIGYGLESSIDAELVKDYRFLDPIPIVKNWVTYLKETEYVDHIIVINHDDDDHFNSEVAIEGVDAIFNGHSHQEYTKTVKGKPVMQSGANGWYLGHLRLNYNVDKNAFSSFVMNNLTPYDDSRLNTSHPDIQSVVDYYYDPIKYMFETIVVSDNYYSQDTLTSYIAKTMLVKTDSDVAIHNSGGTRASIYSNEAITEAKILQIFPFDNLLVTLELSGKDLKSQSYGTKVYKDGIIIEDNKMYKVVTHTYIFNYDGFNPLKNGTNVIRYKTSLKDVLTEAMYGLKENGYTTFNVNHPIFLSLITESDKLALYFADNDRTLDFITA
;
A
#
# COMPACT_ATOMS: atom_id res chain seq x y z
N MET A 1 -8.17 18.90 37.54
CA MET A 1 -8.48 18.87 39.00
C MET A 1 -8.62 17.42 39.45
N LYS A 2 -8.01 17.02 40.58
CA LYS A 2 -8.13 15.66 41.13
C LYS A 2 -9.57 15.40 41.59
N LYS A 3 -10.38 14.68 40.80
CA LYS A 3 -11.63 14.07 41.28
C LYS A 3 -11.32 12.70 41.86
N GLN A 4 -11.14 12.61 43.18
CA GLN A 4 -11.18 11.32 43.88
C GLN A 4 -12.58 10.72 43.71
N LEU A 5 -12.64 9.46 43.28
CA LEU A 5 -13.88 8.73 43.12
C LEU A 5 -14.40 8.30 44.50
N PHE A 6 -15.27 9.09 45.11
CA PHE A 6 -15.92 8.73 46.37
C PHE A 6 -17.20 7.94 46.11
N ILE A 7 -17.37 6.81 46.81
CA ILE A 7 -18.62 6.06 46.87
C ILE A 7 -19.37 6.54 48.13
N LEU A 8 -20.62 6.96 47.96
CA LEU A 8 -21.46 7.44 49.05
C LEU A 8 -22.52 6.40 49.38
N LEU A 9 -22.40 5.74 50.53
CA LEU A 9 -23.47 4.99 51.16
C LEU A 9 -24.42 5.95 51.89
N ILE A 10 -25.72 5.76 51.71
CA ILE A 10 -26.77 6.47 52.43
C ILE A 10 -27.60 5.43 53.19
N PHE A 11 -27.60 5.54 54.52
CA PHE A 11 -28.40 4.70 55.40
C PHE A 11 -29.76 5.39 55.63
N VAL A 12 -30.85 4.76 55.18
CA VAL A 12 -32.19 5.36 55.24
C VAL A 12 -33.08 4.59 56.22
N LEU A 13 -33.53 5.26 57.29
CA LEU A 13 -34.59 4.75 58.15
C LEU A 13 -35.96 4.99 57.48
N LEU A 14 -36.73 3.92 57.29
CA LEU A 14 -38.14 4.01 56.88
C LEU A 14 -39.02 3.44 57.98
N LEU A 15 -39.70 4.33 58.69
CA LEU A 15 -40.81 3.99 59.56
C LEU A 15 -42.07 3.77 58.69
N SER A 16 -42.91 2.82 59.09
CA SER A 16 -44.25 2.65 58.51
C SER A 16 -45.18 2.00 59.53
N GLY A 17 -46.36 2.59 59.70
CA GLY A 17 -47.13 2.43 60.93
C GLY A 17 -47.74 1.06 61.19
N CYS A 18 -47.81 0.71 62.47
CA CYS A 18 -48.96 0.02 63.04
C CYS A 18 -49.10 0.45 64.51
N ILE A 19 -50.30 0.87 64.93
CA ILE A 19 -50.55 1.30 66.31
C ILE A 19 -50.73 0.06 67.19
N VAL A 20 -49.78 -0.18 68.10
CA VAL A 20 -49.95 -1.17 69.17
C VAL A 20 -50.30 -0.41 70.46
N LYS A 21 -51.56 -0.55 70.90
CA LYS A 21 -51.98 -0.13 72.24
C LYS A 21 -51.61 -1.22 73.25
N ASP A 22 -50.39 -1.18 73.77
CA ASP A 22 -50.02 -1.54 75.14
C ASP A 22 -48.48 -1.41 75.32
N ASP A 23 -48.04 -0.89 76.47
CA ASP A 23 -46.63 -0.59 76.78
C ASP A 23 -45.77 -1.84 77.10
N THR A 24 -45.99 -2.95 76.39
CA THR A 24 -45.23 -4.20 76.55
C THR A 24 -44.63 -4.67 75.23
N PHE A 25 -43.32 -4.44 75.06
CA PHE A 25 -42.54 -5.12 74.01
C PHE A 25 -42.58 -6.64 74.23
N SER A 26 -42.82 -7.40 73.16
CA SER A 26 -42.64 -8.86 73.15
C SER A 26 -41.82 -9.27 71.92
N GLU A 27 -40.99 -10.31 72.05
CA GLU A 27 -39.94 -10.69 71.08
C GLU A 27 -40.43 -11.12 69.68
N LYS A 28 -41.73 -11.16 69.39
CA LYS A 28 -42.30 -11.99 68.30
C LYS A 28 -42.84 -11.29 67.05
N THR A 29 -42.47 -10.02 66.78
CA THR A 29 -42.90 -9.30 65.56
C THR A 29 -41.81 -8.33 65.03
N LEU A 30 -40.95 -8.72 64.06
CA LEU A 30 -39.75 -7.92 63.68
C LEU A 30 -39.30 -7.99 62.19
N GLU A 31 -39.50 -6.90 61.43
CA GLU A 31 -38.97 -6.55 60.07
C GLU A 31 -39.12 -5.00 59.84
N ALA A 32 -38.41 -4.20 59.00
CA ALA A 32 -37.26 -4.34 58.06
C ALA A 32 -36.49 -2.98 57.90
N PHE A 33 -35.30 -2.94 57.26
CA PHE A 33 -34.34 -1.80 57.11
C PHE A 33 -33.74 -1.80 55.69
N LYS A 34 -33.22 -0.68 55.15
CA LYS A 34 -32.50 -0.64 53.84
C LYS A 34 -31.16 0.10 53.85
N ILE A 35 -30.18 -0.41 53.10
CA ILE A 35 -28.97 0.32 52.69
C ILE A 35 -29.08 0.67 51.21
N GLU A 36 -28.77 1.92 50.85
CA GLU A 36 -28.55 2.37 49.48
C GLU A 36 -27.10 2.87 49.31
N TYR A 37 -26.52 2.68 48.13
CA TYR A 37 -25.24 3.30 47.77
C TYR A 37 -25.28 3.94 46.38
N VAL A 38 -24.51 5.01 46.24
CA VAL A 38 -24.36 5.79 45.01
C VAL A 38 -22.88 5.78 44.62
N LEU A 39 -22.61 5.18 43.46
CA LEU A 39 -21.32 5.25 42.78
C LEU A 39 -21.24 6.58 42.01
N GLY A 40 -20.15 7.33 42.20
CA GLY A 40 -19.95 8.59 41.47
C GLY A 40 -19.96 8.39 39.95
N ASN A 41 -20.79 9.19 39.27
CA ASN A 41 -20.92 9.37 37.82
C ASN A 41 -21.68 8.35 36.94
N TYR A 42 -22.34 7.30 37.47
CA TYR A 42 -23.24 6.46 36.64
C TYR A 42 -24.55 6.08 37.36
N GLU A 43 -25.67 6.08 36.63
CA GLU A 43 -27.06 6.12 37.15
C GLU A 43 -27.59 4.85 37.86
N LYS A 44 -26.73 3.91 38.25
CA LYS A 44 -27.17 2.62 38.81
C LYS A 44 -27.24 2.65 40.34
N ARG A 45 -28.47 2.76 40.88
CA ARG A 45 -28.76 2.51 42.30
C ARG A 45 -28.97 1.02 42.54
N VAL A 46 -28.45 0.51 43.65
CA VAL A 46 -28.72 -0.84 44.16
C VAL A 46 -29.11 -0.74 45.63
N THR A 47 -30.16 -1.44 46.02
CA THR A 47 -30.78 -1.37 47.37
C THR A 47 -30.88 -2.77 47.96
N THR A 48 -30.53 -2.93 49.25
CA THR A 48 -30.59 -4.23 49.95
C THR A 48 -31.19 -4.06 51.36
N ASP A 49 -32.07 -5.00 51.76
CA ASP A 49 -32.78 -4.97 53.04
C ASP A 49 -32.02 -5.68 54.20
N ILE A 50 -31.89 -5.07 55.39
CA ILE A 50 -31.11 -5.60 56.55
C ILE A 50 -31.79 -5.35 57.93
N GLY A 51 -32.99 -5.91 58.12
CA GLY A 51 -34.05 -5.54 59.09
C GLY A 51 -33.79 -5.04 60.54
N PHE A 52 -34.57 -4.00 60.92
CA PHE A 52 -35.14 -3.69 62.25
C PHE A 52 -36.19 -2.56 62.13
N LYS A 53 -37.09 -2.39 63.11
CA LYS A 53 -38.06 -1.27 63.13
C LYS A 53 -38.35 -0.78 64.55
N ILE A 54 -38.65 0.51 64.67
CA ILE A 54 -38.88 1.23 65.92
C ILE A 54 -40.32 1.77 65.92
N PRO A 55 -41.07 1.80 67.05
CA PRO A 55 -42.41 2.39 67.11
C PRO A 55 -42.42 3.89 66.77
N GLU A 56 -43.40 4.34 65.98
CA GLU A 56 -43.64 5.76 65.73
C GLU A 56 -44.19 6.47 66.99
N ASN A 57 -43.83 7.74 67.17
CA ASN A 57 -44.16 8.63 68.30
C ASN A 57 -43.42 8.38 69.63
N ILE A 58 -42.14 7.99 69.56
CA ILE A 58 -41.24 7.91 70.72
C ILE A 58 -39.87 8.47 70.29
N ASP A 59 -39.26 9.34 71.11
CA ASP A 59 -37.87 9.78 70.92
C ASP A 59 -36.87 8.67 71.28
N TYR A 60 -35.85 8.51 70.42
CA TYR A 60 -34.71 7.61 70.59
C TYR A 60 -33.43 8.33 70.13
N GLU A 61 -32.31 8.02 70.77
CA GLU A 61 -30.99 8.41 70.26
C GLU A 61 -30.37 7.21 69.50
N TYR A 62 -29.68 7.49 68.38
CA TYR A 62 -28.97 6.46 67.63
C TYR A 62 -27.60 6.97 67.17
N GLU A 63 -26.64 6.05 67.11
CA GLU A 63 -25.28 6.28 66.61
C GLU A 63 -24.89 5.17 65.63
N ILE A 64 -24.11 5.52 64.61
CA ILE A 64 -23.57 4.58 63.63
C ILE A 64 -22.04 4.71 63.67
N ILE A 65 -21.35 3.61 63.98
CA ILE A 65 -19.90 3.58 64.15
C ILE A 65 -19.29 2.57 63.18
N SER A 66 -18.23 2.96 62.48
CA SER A 66 -17.38 2.05 61.69
C SER A 66 -16.18 1.61 62.53
N ASP A 67 -15.84 0.32 62.51
CA ASP A 67 -14.60 -0.18 63.14
C ASP A 67 -13.32 0.22 62.38
N LYS A 68 -13.46 0.67 61.13
CA LYS A 68 -12.38 1.13 60.25
C LYS A 68 -12.77 2.43 59.57
N THR A 69 -12.54 3.54 60.26
CA THR A 69 -12.91 4.90 59.84
C THR A 69 -12.05 5.45 58.69
N ASP A 70 -10.90 4.82 58.43
CA ASP A 70 -10.03 5.00 57.27
C ASP A 70 -10.62 4.36 56.00
N VAL A 71 -11.31 3.23 56.13
CA VAL A 71 -11.98 2.52 55.03
C VAL A 71 -13.39 3.06 54.75
N ILE A 72 -14.22 3.19 55.80
CA ILE A 72 -15.55 3.81 55.73
C ILE A 72 -15.68 4.82 56.85
N LYS A 73 -15.69 6.11 56.51
CA LYS A 73 -15.96 7.20 57.45
C LYS A 73 -17.47 7.42 57.55
N ILE A 74 -18.01 7.41 58.77
CA ILE A 74 -19.41 7.75 59.01
C ILE A 74 -19.57 9.26 59.23
N ASP A 75 -20.60 9.84 58.62
CA ASP A 75 -21.02 11.23 58.75
C ASP A 75 -22.55 11.27 58.85
N GLY A 76 -23.07 11.38 60.09
CA GLY A 76 -24.49 11.21 60.39
C GLY A 76 -25.03 9.86 59.93
N ASN A 77 -25.96 9.87 58.97
CA ASN A 77 -26.52 8.66 58.36
C ASN A 77 -25.88 8.29 57.01
N LYS A 78 -24.64 8.73 56.74
CA LYS A 78 -23.92 8.43 55.50
C LYS A 78 -22.58 7.75 55.78
N GLY A 79 -22.18 6.83 54.91
CA GLY A 79 -20.86 6.22 54.90
C GLY A 79 -20.09 6.66 53.66
N ILE A 80 -18.94 7.30 53.86
CA ILE A 80 -18.04 7.69 52.76
C ILE A 80 -16.95 6.61 52.68
N VAL A 81 -16.91 5.88 51.57
CA VAL A 81 -15.92 4.81 51.36
C VAL A 81 -14.65 5.39 50.73
N THR A 82 -13.51 5.13 51.35
CA THR A 82 -12.18 5.45 50.81
C THR A 82 -11.73 4.34 49.87
N ARG A 83 -11.12 4.67 48.72
CA ARG A 83 -10.53 3.69 47.79
C ARG A 83 -9.54 2.79 48.53
N GLN A 84 -9.62 1.47 48.28
CA GLN A 84 -8.73 0.47 48.85
C GLN A 84 -7.85 -0.16 47.76
N ASP A 85 -6.59 -0.46 48.12
CA ASP A 85 -5.62 -1.13 47.24
C ASP A 85 -5.71 -2.68 47.32
N MET A 86 -6.47 -3.19 48.29
CA MET A 86 -6.82 -4.61 48.48
C MET A 86 -8.20 -4.70 49.16
N ASP A 87 -8.84 -5.87 49.11
CA ASP A 87 -10.15 -6.07 49.72
C ASP A 87 -10.14 -5.84 51.24
N ALA A 88 -11.02 -4.96 51.72
CA ALA A 88 -11.11 -4.57 53.12
C ALA A 88 -12.49 -4.93 53.70
N THR A 89 -12.51 -5.81 54.69
CA THR A 89 -13.72 -6.09 55.50
C THR A 89 -13.84 -5.07 56.63
N VAL A 90 -15.03 -4.48 56.79
CA VAL A 90 -15.39 -3.42 57.75
C VAL A 90 -16.65 -3.83 58.49
N ILE A 91 -16.75 -3.55 59.79
CA ILE A 91 -17.94 -3.79 60.61
C ILE A 91 -18.56 -2.46 61.01
N ILE A 92 -19.78 -2.22 60.53
CA ILE A 92 -20.61 -1.09 60.95
C ILE A 92 -21.49 -1.53 62.12
N THR A 93 -21.37 -0.83 63.24
CA THR A 93 -22.18 -1.03 64.44
C THR A 93 -23.22 0.08 64.54
N PHE A 94 -24.49 -0.31 64.64
CA PHE A 94 -25.62 0.57 64.91
C PHE A 94 -25.96 0.45 66.39
N LEU A 95 -25.94 1.56 67.11
CA LEU A 95 -26.35 1.69 68.50
C LEU A 95 -27.66 2.46 68.56
N VAL A 96 -28.63 1.98 69.34
CA VAL A 96 -29.90 2.67 69.58
C VAL A 96 -30.19 2.60 71.07
N SER A 97 -30.47 3.75 71.70
CA SER A 97 -30.74 3.84 73.14
C SER A 97 -32.05 4.59 73.44
N LYS A 98 -32.66 4.25 74.57
CA LYS A 98 -33.77 5.00 75.19
C LYS A 98 -33.80 4.75 76.69
N GLY A 99 -33.40 5.74 77.48
CA GLY A 99 -33.24 5.57 78.93
C GLY A 99 -32.12 4.57 79.23
N GLU A 100 -32.37 3.60 80.12
CA GLU A 100 -31.41 2.53 80.45
C GLU A 100 -31.44 1.34 79.45
N LEU A 101 -32.27 1.39 78.40
CA LEU A 101 -32.33 0.35 77.38
C LEU A 101 -31.41 0.69 76.20
N GLU A 102 -30.41 -0.15 75.96
CA GLU A 102 -29.51 -0.09 74.82
C GLU A 102 -29.63 -1.34 73.94
N PHE A 103 -29.62 -1.15 72.62
CA PHE A 103 -29.54 -2.22 71.64
C PHE A 103 -28.41 -1.94 70.65
N SER A 104 -27.68 -3.00 70.26
CA SER A 104 -26.63 -2.89 69.23
C SER A 104 -26.80 -3.97 68.16
N LYS A 105 -26.54 -3.60 66.90
CA LYS A 105 -26.48 -4.54 65.78
C LYS A 105 -25.27 -4.25 64.91
N LYS A 106 -24.56 -5.31 64.52
CA LYS A 106 -23.36 -5.24 63.68
C LYS A 106 -23.66 -5.77 62.28
N ILE A 107 -23.17 -5.07 61.26
CA ILE A 107 -23.23 -5.47 59.85
C ILE A 107 -21.81 -5.49 59.32
N THR A 108 -21.40 -6.62 58.73
CA THR A 108 -20.10 -6.76 58.07
C THR A 108 -20.25 -6.42 56.59
N LEU A 109 -19.41 -5.52 56.09
CA LEU A 109 -19.31 -5.10 54.70
C LEU A 109 -17.92 -5.45 54.16
N THR A 110 -17.83 -5.86 52.90
CA THR A 110 -16.55 -6.04 52.20
C THR A 110 -16.43 -4.99 51.10
N VAL A 111 -15.42 -4.13 51.22
CA VAL A 111 -15.03 -3.14 50.20
C VAL A 111 -14.00 -3.81 49.29
N VAL A 112 -14.38 -4.07 48.04
CA VAL A 112 -13.55 -4.79 47.06
C VAL A 112 -12.64 -3.83 46.31
N LYS A 113 -11.41 -4.25 46.01
CA LYS A 113 -10.45 -3.52 45.16
C LYS A 113 -11.02 -3.36 43.74
N ARG A 114 -10.78 -2.21 43.11
CA ARG A 114 -11.06 -2.00 41.67
C ARG A 114 -9.75 -1.84 40.89
N ASP A 115 -9.54 -2.73 39.92
CA ASP A 115 -8.51 -2.60 38.90
C ASP A 115 -8.90 -1.55 37.85
N LEU A 116 -7.90 -0.94 37.22
CA LEU A 116 -8.07 0.09 36.18
C LEU A 116 -8.20 -0.58 34.80
N TYR A 117 -8.97 0.02 33.91
CA TYR A 117 -9.02 -0.43 32.51
C TYR A 117 -7.72 -0.07 31.76
N GLU A 118 -7.41 -0.83 30.70
CA GLU A 118 -6.32 -0.53 29.76
C GLU A 118 -6.88 -0.41 28.36
N TYR A 119 -6.57 0.70 27.69
CA TYR A 119 -6.98 1.02 26.33
C TYR A 119 -5.85 0.72 25.34
N THR A 120 -6.22 0.32 24.12
CA THR A 120 -5.28 0.18 22.98
C THR A 120 -5.16 1.51 22.23
N VAL A 121 -3.96 2.04 22.08
CA VAL A 121 -3.66 3.05 21.06
C VAL A 121 -2.89 2.38 19.93
N THR A 122 -3.42 2.42 18.72
CA THR A 122 -2.74 1.95 17.51
C THR A 122 -2.20 3.14 16.73
N PHE A 123 -0.95 3.06 16.29
CA PHE A 123 -0.30 4.00 15.39
C PHE A 123 -0.31 3.38 13.99
N ASP A 124 -1.12 3.97 13.12
CA ASP A 124 -1.25 3.59 11.72
C ASP A 124 -0.38 4.50 10.85
N TYR A 125 0.69 3.95 10.28
CA TYR A 125 1.65 4.72 9.49
C TYR A 125 1.14 5.07 8.09
N ASN A 126 -0.02 4.53 7.68
CA ASN A 126 -0.68 4.83 6.41
C ASN A 126 0.23 4.50 5.19
N GLN A 127 0.99 3.40 5.31
CA GLN A 127 1.98 2.91 4.34
C GLN A 127 2.12 1.39 4.44
N ASN A 128 2.05 0.66 3.32
CA ASN A 128 2.09 -0.82 3.32
C ASN A 128 3.44 -1.39 3.80
N ASN A 129 4.54 -0.65 3.61
CA ASN A 129 5.89 -1.07 3.96
C ASN A 129 6.31 -0.73 5.40
N ILE A 130 5.45 -0.06 6.20
CA ILE A 130 5.72 0.27 7.61
C ILE A 130 4.68 -0.43 8.49
N GLN A 131 5.13 -1.38 9.30
CA GLN A 131 4.22 -2.15 10.17
C GLN A 131 3.62 -1.25 11.27
N ASN A 132 2.28 -1.22 11.33
CA ASN A 132 1.52 -0.53 12.37
C ASN A 132 1.84 -1.07 13.77
N THR A 133 1.95 -0.16 14.74
CA THR A 133 2.32 -0.50 16.13
C THR A 133 1.18 -0.20 17.10
N SER A 134 1.13 -0.89 18.24
CA SER A 134 0.10 -0.66 19.27
C SER A 134 0.68 -0.63 20.67
N VAL A 135 0.16 0.27 21.51
CA VAL A 135 0.58 0.47 22.90
C VAL A 135 -0.64 0.39 23.83
N LYS A 136 -0.47 -0.26 25.00
CA LYS A 136 -1.50 -0.30 26.05
C LYS A 136 -1.35 0.87 27.02
N VAL A 137 -2.42 1.64 27.20
CA VAL A 137 -2.47 2.84 28.05
C VAL A 137 -3.51 2.67 29.15
N LYS A 138 -3.11 2.86 30.41
CA LYS A 138 -4.01 2.74 31.57
C LYS A 138 -5.02 3.88 31.63
N GLU A 139 -6.24 3.59 32.10
CA GLU A 139 -7.34 4.53 32.28
C GLU A 139 -6.88 5.83 32.99
N ASN A 140 -7.10 6.99 32.35
CA ASN A 140 -6.66 8.34 32.76
C ASN A 140 -5.17 8.69 32.51
N ASN A 141 -4.38 7.84 31.86
CA ASN A 141 -3.04 8.21 31.37
C ASN A 141 -3.10 8.80 29.95
N LYS A 142 -1.99 9.44 29.54
CA LYS A 142 -1.72 9.85 28.15
C LYS A 142 -0.98 8.73 27.43
N VAL A 143 -0.97 8.76 26.09
CA VAL A 143 -0.03 7.97 25.28
C VAL A 143 1.22 8.80 25.01
N GLU A 144 2.40 8.16 24.98
CA GLU A 144 3.63 8.83 24.55
C GLU A 144 3.61 9.01 23.03
N LYS A 145 4.15 10.13 22.55
CA LYS A 145 4.26 10.39 21.10
C LYS A 145 5.39 9.52 20.53
N PRO A 146 5.14 8.72 19.47
CA PRO A 146 6.20 8.00 18.78
C PRO A 146 7.09 8.97 17.99
N GLU A 147 8.23 8.48 17.52
CA GLU A 147 9.06 9.24 16.58
C GLU A 147 8.26 9.59 15.32
N ASN A 148 8.54 10.75 14.73
CA ASN A 148 7.91 11.16 13.48
C ASN A 148 8.41 10.22 12.36
N PRO A 149 7.52 9.57 11.59
CA PRO A 149 7.94 8.79 10.43
C PRO A 149 8.58 9.71 9.38
N SER A 150 9.75 9.30 8.87
CA SER A 150 10.44 9.96 7.76
C SER A 150 10.22 9.15 6.49
N ILE A 151 9.64 9.77 5.47
CA ILE A 151 9.35 9.14 4.18
C ILE A 151 9.95 10.00 3.07
N ILE A 152 10.76 9.40 2.21
CA ILE A 152 11.40 10.10 1.09
C ILE A 152 10.31 10.67 0.16
N GLY A 153 10.37 11.98 -0.06
CA GLY A 153 9.43 12.71 -0.93
C GLY A 153 8.17 13.24 -0.25
N PHE A 154 8.00 13.02 1.05
CA PHE A 154 6.83 13.47 1.81
C PHE A 154 7.25 14.17 3.11
N ASN A 155 6.52 15.22 3.50
CA ASN A 155 6.66 15.87 4.80
C ASN A 155 5.56 15.36 5.74
N PHE A 156 5.93 14.98 6.97
CA PHE A 156 4.98 14.44 7.95
C PHE A 156 4.21 15.56 8.65
N LEU A 157 2.89 15.60 8.45
CA LEU A 157 2.00 16.64 8.98
C LEU A 157 1.64 16.39 10.45
N GLY A 158 1.49 15.12 10.84
CA GLY A 158 1.14 14.74 12.20
C GLY A 158 0.34 13.45 12.31
N TRP A 159 0.00 13.11 13.55
CA TRP A 159 -0.90 12.01 13.91
C TRP A 159 -2.31 12.54 14.05
N TYR A 160 -3.27 11.94 13.36
CA TYR A 160 -4.67 12.37 13.34
C TYR A 160 -5.57 11.31 13.97
N LEU A 161 -6.56 11.75 14.74
CA LEU A 161 -7.69 10.91 15.14
C LEU A 161 -8.87 11.32 14.28
N GLU A 162 -9.35 10.40 13.45
CA GLU A 162 -10.28 10.71 12.35
C GLU A 162 -9.66 11.80 11.45
N ASP A 163 -10.22 13.02 11.42
CA ASP A 163 -9.70 14.15 10.65
C ASP A 163 -9.06 15.27 11.47
N GLU A 164 -9.03 15.16 12.80
CA GLU A 164 -8.47 16.17 13.70
C GLU A 164 -7.05 15.82 14.16
N LEU A 165 -6.17 16.82 14.22
CA LEU A 165 -4.78 16.65 14.65
C LEU A 165 -4.72 16.28 16.15
N TYR A 166 -4.12 15.15 16.48
CA TYR A 166 -4.14 14.61 17.84
C TYR A 166 -3.13 15.29 18.76
N ASP A 167 -3.63 15.98 19.80
CA ASP A 167 -2.80 16.48 20.90
C ASP A 167 -2.50 15.37 21.91
N PHE A 168 -1.23 14.94 21.93
CA PHE A 168 -0.67 13.97 22.89
C PHE A 168 -0.73 14.43 24.36
N ASN A 169 -1.18 15.66 24.63
CA ASN A 169 -1.51 16.08 25.99
C ASN A 169 -2.85 15.54 26.50
N ASN A 170 -3.71 15.02 25.62
CA ASN A 170 -4.99 14.42 25.99
C ASN A 170 -4.81 13.09 26.72
N ILE A 171 -5.77 12.77 27.60
CA ILE A 171 -5.84 11.45 28.24
C ILE A 171 -6.59 10.48 27.34
N VAL A 172 -6.18 9.22 27.34
CA VAL A 172 -6.84 8.16 26.58
C VAL A 172 -8.07 7.67 27.34
N LEU A 173 -9.23 7.72 26.69
CA LEU A 173 -10.55 7.44 27.27
C LEU A 173 -11.23 6.20 26.68
N SER A 174 -10.73 5.69 25.56
CA SER A 174 -11.18 4.49 24.84
C SER A 174 -10.03 3.95 24.01
N ASP A 175 -10.20 2.76 23.43
CA ASP A 175 -9.36 2.31 22.32
C ASP A 175 -9.49 3.31 21.15
N LEU A 176 -8.38 3.60 20.46
CA LEU A 176 -8.32 4.54 19.33
C LEU A 176 -7.15 4.23 18.38
N THR A 177 -7.30 4.61 17.12
CA THR A 177 -6.26 4.54 16.09
C THR A 177 -5.86 5.95 15.68
N LEU A 178 -4.56 6.23 15.71
CA LEU A 178 -3.96 7.47 15.24
C LEU A 178 -3.31 7.22 13.88
N VAL A 179 -3.75 7.94 12.86
CA VAL A 179 -3.29 7.78 11.48
C VAL A 179 -2.27 8.87 11.14
N ALA A 180 -1.14 8.48 10.55
CA ALA A 180 -0.15 9.41 10.03
C ALA A 180 -0.68 10.10 8.75
N LYS A 181 -0.64 11.43 8.71
CA LYS A 181 -0.89 12.21 7.49
C LYS A 181 0.40 12.89 7.02
N TYR A 182 0.53 13.02 5.71
CA TYR A 182 1.71 13.55 5.03
C TYR A 182 1.29 14.51 3.92
N GLU A 183 2.19 15.41 3.51
CA GLU A 183 2.08 16.21 2.29
C GLU A 183 3.21 15.82 1.32
N ILE A 184 2.94 15.84 0.01
CA ILE A 184 3.98 15.62 -1.00
C ILE A 184 4.92 16.82 -1.01
N ILE A 185 6.23 16.58 -0.98
CA ILE A 185 7.24 17.62 -1.21
C ILE A 185 7.32 17.85 -2.73
N PRO A 186 6.98 19.05 -3.24
CA PRO A 186 7.10 19.33 -4.67
C PRO A 186 8.57 19.48 -5.06
N PHE A 187 9.08 18.59 -5.90
CA PHE A 187 10.44 18.66 -6.45
C PHE A 187 10.45 19.38 -7.80
N TYR A 188 11.32 20.38 -7.93
CA TYR A 188 11.71 20.97 -9.20
C TYR A 188 12.99 20.28 -9.70
N SER A 189 13.02 19.87 -10.97
CA SER A 189 14.23 19.29 -11.55
C SER A 189 15.30 20.36 -11.78
N ILE A 190 16.54 20.08 -11.37
CA ILE A 190 17.71 20.93 -11.61
C ILE A 190 18.21 20.71 -13.06
N SER A 191 17.31 20.81 -14.03
CA SER A 191 17.59 20.66 -15.47
C SER A 191 17.42 21.95 -16.28
N GLU A 192 16.94 23.04 -15.67
CA GLU A 192 16.71 24.32 -16.35
C GLU A 192 17.59 25.49 -15.85
N LEU A 193 18.43 25.27 -14.83
CA LEU A 193 19.38 26.28 -14.35
C LEU A 193 20.55 26.50 -15.33
N LYS A 194 20.34 27.38 -16.32
CA LYS A 194 21.41 27.87 -17.19
C LYS A 194 22.18 29.02 -16.53
N ASN A 195 23.48 28.79 -16.39
CA ASN A 195 24.52 29.71 -15.93
C ASN A 195 24.56 29.95 -14.41
N PHE A 196 25.77 29.82 -13.86
CA PHE A 196 26.10 30.13 -12.48
C PHE A 196 27.21 31.18 -12.52
N ASP A 197 26.92 32.40 -12.06
CA ASP A 197 27.92 33.47 -11.90
C ASP A 197 28.09 33.75 -10.41
N ILE A 198 29.21 33.30 -9.84
CA ILE A 198 29.55 33.56 -8.43
C ILE A 198 30.18 34.96 -8.36
N ASN A 199 29.35 35.96 -8.12
CA ASN A 199 29.81 37.33 -7.92
C ASN A 199 30.11 37.56 -6.43
N THR A 200 31.39 37.55 -6.05
CA THR A 200 31.85 37.58 -4.64
C THR A 200 31.98 38.97 -4.03
N ASP A 201 31.39 40.01 -4.65
CA ASP A 201 31.47 41.39 -4.17
C ASP A 201 30.12 41.84 -3.59
N PHE A 202 29.92 41.64 -2.29
CA PHE A 202 29.35 42.63 -1.37
C PHE A 202 29.52 42.17 0.08
N GLU A 203 30.26 42.95 0.88
CA GLU A 203 30.38 42.71 2.32
C GLU A 203 29.03 42.92 3.05
N THR A 204 28.81 42.18 4.12
CA THR A 204 27.68 42.31 5.08
C THR A 204 26.28 41.90 4.60
N SER A 205 26.02 40.59 4.51
CA SER A 205 24.84 39.89 5.09
C SER A 205 24.86 38.41 4.71
N TYR A 206 24.67 37.51 5.68
CA TYR A 206 24.69 36.07 5.42
C TYR A 206 23.37 35.60 4.78
N GLY A 207 23.46 35.08 3.56
CA GLY A 207 22.36 34.42 2.86
C GLY A 207 22.68 34.21 1.38
N ILE A 208 22.46 32.99 0.86
CA ILE A 208 22.48 32.74 -0.58
C ILE A 208 21.12 33.20 -1.12
N VAL A 209 21.12 34.23 -1.97
CA VAL A 209 19.92 34.72 -2.65
C VAL A 209 19.83 34.06 -4.02
N LEU A 210 18.84 33.19 -4.20
CA LEU A 210 18.50 32.63 -5.50
C LEU A 210 17.56 33.60 -6.21
N ASN A 211 18.03 34.23 -7.29
CA ASN A 211 17.18 34.92 -8.23
C ASN A 211 16.60 33.89 -9.21
N ILE A 212 15.31 33.64 -9.09
CA ILE A 212 14.53 32.92 -10.09
C ILE A 212 13.95 33.99 -11.03
N GLU A 213 13.88 33.73 -12.34
CA GLU A 213 13.13 34.61 -13.25
C GLU A 213 11.67 34.73 -12.78
N ASP A 214 11.00 35.85 -13.10
CA ASP A 214 9.69 36.25 -12.56
C ASP A 214 9.64 36.62 -11.06
N ASN A 215 10.70 37.28 -10.57
CA ASN A 215 10.63 38.22 -9.45
C ASN A 215 10.27 37.59 -8.08
N GLN A 216 10.51 36.27 -7.93
CA GLN A 216 10.38 35.55 -6.66
C GLN A 216 11.76 35.35 -6.02
N THR A 217 11.84 35.61 -4.72
CA THR A 217 13.07 35.45 -3.93
C THR A 217 12.90 34.31 -2.94
N ALA A 218 13.61 33.20 -3.17
CA ALA A 218 13.73 32.15 -2.16
C ALA A 218 14.78 32.57 -1.12
N VAL A 219 14.41 32.54 0.17
CA VAL A 219 15.32 32.83 1.28
C VAL A 219 15.40 31.59 2.16
N LEU A 220 16.52 30.88 2.10
CA LEU A 220 16.84 29.82 3.05
C LEU A 220 16.97 30.42 4.45
N ARG A 221 16.06 30.04 5.36
CA ARG A 221 16.09 30.37 6.78
C ARG A 221 15.80 29.14 7.61
N ASP A 222 16.86 28.48 8.04
CA ASP A 222 17.15 28.19 9.45
C ASP A 222 18.49 27.45 9.55
N LEU A 223 18.96 27.18 10.77
CA LEU A 223 20.26 26.55 11.10
C LEU A 223 21.51 27.46 10.94
N VAL A 224 21.54 28.58 11.67
CA VAL A 224 22.79 29.08 12.28
C VAL A 224 22.50 29.55 13.71
N THR A 225 23.11 28.90 14.69
CA THR A 225 23.51 29.55 15.95
C THR A 225 25.02 29.73 15.94
N GLU A 226 25.50 30.78 16.58
CA GLU A 226 26.85 31.30 16.41
C GLU A 226 27.97 30.28 16.76
N ASP A 227 29.07 30.35 16.00
CA ASP A 227 30.38 29.71 16.25
C ASP A 227 30.62 28.21 15.94
N THR A 228 29.87 27.55 15.04
CA THR A 228 30.35 26.28 14.41
C THR A 228 29.82 26.07 12.99
N ILE A 229 30.70 25.68 12.04
CA ILE A 229 30.29 25.05 10.77
C ILE A 229 30.32 23.54 10.99
N ILE A 230 29.15 22.90 11.01
CA ILE A 230 29.02 21.45 10.92
C ILE A 230 28.78 21.13 9.44
N LEU A 231 29.71 20.41 8.82
CA LEU A 231 29.43 19.68 7.58
C LEU A 231 28.81 18.36 8.00
N ASP A 232 27.48 18.29 7.96
CA ASP A 232 26.78 17.08 8.34
C ASP A 232 26.86 16.06 7.19
N ILE A 233 27.74 15.08 7.38
CA ILE A 233 27.81 13.86 6.57
C ILE A 233 27.55 12.70 7.52
N MET A 234 26.29 12.50 7.90
CA MET A 234 25.63 11.20 8.04
C MET A 234 24.26 11.33 8.72
N ASP A 235 23.21 10.97 8.01
CA ASP A 235 22.11 10.22 8.62
C ASP A 235 22.28 8.75 8.20
N ILE A 236 23.20 8.05 8.88
CA ILE A 236 23.24 6.58 8.89
C ILE A 236 22.93 6.14 10.31
N GLN A 237 21.65 5.83 10.55
CA GLN A 237 21.24 5.18 11.78
C GLN A 237 21.74 3.73 11.82
N PHE A 238 22.78 3.48 12.61
CA PHE A 238 23.06 2.12 13.09
C PHE A 238 22.22 1.85 14.34
N ASN A 239 21.27 0.92 14.23
CA ASN A 239 20.39 0.52 15.33
C ASN A 239 21.14 -0.25 16.44
N TYR A 240 21.74 0.47 17.39
CA TYR A 240 22.19 -0.06 18.69
C TYR A 240 21.85 0.90 19.85
N LYS A 241 21.60 0.32 21.03
CA LYS A 241 21.04 1.00 22.22
C LYS A 241 22.03 1.99 22.89
N PRO A 242 21.52 2.96 23.68
CA PRO A 242 22.22 4.22 23.91
C PRO A 242 23.25 4.17 25.03
N PHE A 243 24.39 4.85 24.84
CA PHE A 243 25.06 5.70 25.82
C PHE A 243 26.01 6.71 25.14
N ASP A 244 26.10 7.90 25.75
CA ASP A 244 27.10 8.97 25.61
C ASP A 244 27.33 9.68 24.25
N ILE A 245 27.03 10.98 24.24
CA ILE A 245 27.33 11.93 23.15
C ILE A 245 28.78 12.41 23.29
N ILE A 246 29.56 12.32 22.21
CA ILE A 246 30.91 12.88 22.10
C ILE A 246 30.92 13.91 20.97
N SER A 247 31.35 15.15 21.25
CA SER A 247 31.66 16.14 20.21
C SER A 247 33.17 16.32 20.06
N PHE A 248 33.60 16.55 18.82
CA PHE A 248 35.01 16.74 18.45
C PHE A 248 35.20 18.14 17.87
N GLY A 249 36.13 18.91 18.45
CA GLY A 249 36.57 20.20 17.93
C GLY A 249 38.09 20.21 17.71
N GLY A 250 38.53 20.84 16.62
CA GLY A 250 39.96 20.91 16.28
C GLY A 250 40.34 22.20 15.57
N THR A 251 41.57 22.65 15.79
CA THR A 251 42.16 23.81 15.10
C THR A 251 43.50 23.47 14.47
N PHE A 252 43.69 23.93 13.23
CA PHE A 252 44.94 23.80 12.49
C PHE A 252 45.80 25.04 12.71
N THR A 253 47.07 24.88 13.07
CA THR A 253 48.01 26.00 13.13
C THR A 253 49.27 25.66 12.35
N LYS A 254 49.56 26.47 11.32
CA LYS A 254 50.76 26.33 10.49
C LYS A 254 51.95 26.94 11.21
N ASN A 255 53.00 26.16 11.45
CA ASN A 255 54.30 26.66 11.90
C ASN A 255 55.32 26.72 10.76
N TYR A 256 56.35 27.54 10.91
CA TYR A 256 57.34 27.80 9.86
C TYR A 256 58.32 26.62 9.70
N GLY A 257 57.90 25.62 8.91
CA GLY A 257 58.75 24.50 8.52
C GLY A 257 57.98 23.20 8.33
N PHE A 258 57.14 23.13 7.29
CA PHE A 258 56.44 21.95 6.73
C PHE A 258 55.60 21.03 7.64
N ASP A 259 55.70 21.13 8.96
CA ASP A 259 54.91 20.32 9.90
C ASP A 259 53.55 20.97 10.19
N TYR A 260 52.49 20.16 10.18
CA TYR A 260 51.18 20.53 10.68
C TYR A 260 50.96 19.92 12.06
N VAL A 261 50.53 20.73 13.01
CA VAL A 261 50.13 20.27 14.35
C VAL A 261 48.61 20.31 14.43
N VAL A 262 48.00 19.15 14.64
CA VAL A 262 46.56 19.01 14.88
C VAL A 262 46.35 18.87 16.38
N ASN A 263 45.50 19.73 16.92
CA ASN A 263 45.06 19.67 18.31
C ASN A 263 43.58 19.30 18.31
N LEU A 264 43.25 18.17 18.95
CA LEU A 264 41.88 17.76 19.22
C LEU A 264 41.54 18.05 20.68
N GLU A 265 40.39 18.67 20.89
CA GLU A 265 39.75 18.75 22.21
C GLU A 265 38.55 17.80 22.25
N VAL A 266 38.53 16.98 23.29
CA VAL A 266 37.42 16.07 23.61
C VAL A 266 36.77 16.61 24.86
N HIS A 267 35.49 16.97 24.73
CA HIS A 267 34.69 17.51 25.82
C HIS A 267 33.80 16.42 26.41
N SER A 268 33.84 16.27 27.73
CA SER A 268 32.96 15.39 28.50
C SER A 268 32.35 16.18 29.66
N LEU A 269 31.29 15.66 30.28
CA LEU A 269 30.67 16.27 31.47
C LEU A 269 31.63 16.37 32.68
N GLU A 270 32.72 15.60 32.71
CA GLU A 270 33.77 15.66 33.74
C GLU A 270 34.96 16.57 33.39
N GLY A 271 34.96 17.17 32.18
CA GLY A 271 35.94 18.17 31.75
C GLY A 271 36.55 17.92 30.36
N THR A 272 37.34 18.89 29.90
CA THR A 272 38.03 18.86 28.61
C THR A 272 39.39 18.16 28.70
N LYS A 273 39.64 17.18 27.84
CA LYS A 273 41.00 16.66 27.57
C LYS A 273 41.47 17.11 26.20
N ARG A 274 42.68 17.67 26.14
CA ARG A 274 43.34 18.11 24.90
C ARG A 274 44.41 17.09 24.52
N VAL A 275 44.41 16.63 23.28
CA VAL A 275 45.42 15.73 22.72
C VAL A 275 46.01 16.35 21.46
N SER A 276 47.34 16.35 21.36
CA SER A 276 48.09 16.97 20.28
C SER A 276 48.95 15.94 19.58
N PHE A 277 48.99 15.96 18.26
CA PHE A 277 49.89 15.14 17.45
C PHE A 277 50.63 15.99 16.42
N VAL A 278 51.83 15.53 16.04
CA VAL A 278 52.66 16.14 15.01
C VAL A 278 52.82 15.14 13.88
N GLU A 279 52.45 15.54 12.66
CA GLU A 279 52.66 14.73 11.46
C GLU A 279 53.80 15.32 10.63
N ALA A 280 54.84 14.51 10.41
CA ALA A 280 56.03 14.90 9.65
C ALA A 280 55.98 14.32 8.23
N ILE A 281 55.61 15.14 7.25
CA ILE A 281 55.61 14.74 5.83
C ILE A 281 57.06 14.79 5.31
N THR A 282 57.68 13.62 5.10
CA THR A 282 59.03 13.52 4.53
C THR A 282 58.98 13.06 3.06
N ASN A 283 59.58 13.89 2.19
CA ASN A 283 59.71 13.61 0.76
C ASN A 283 60.61 12.40 0.48
N ILE A 284 60.27 11.63 -0.56
CA ILE A 284 61.10 10.53 -1.06
C ILE A 284 62.18 11.11 -1.98
N SER A 285 63.45 11.01 -1.57
CA SER A 285 64.60 11.21 -2.45
C SER A 285 65.82 10.41 -1.98
N GLU A 286 66.43 9.68 -2.92
CA GLU A 286 67.78 9.09 -2.89
C GLU A 286 68.03 7.84 -2.01
N LEU A 287 67.94 6.68 -2.69
CA LEU A 287 68.83 5.50 -2.65
C LEU A 287 69.96 5.46 -1.60
N SER A 288 70.13 4.29 -0.96
CA SER A 288 71.40 3.56 -1.06
C SER A 288 71.24 2.04 -0.84
N SER A 289 72.26 1.31 -1.27
CA SER A 289 72.28 -0.13 -1.51
C SER A 289 72.50 -1.00 -0.25
N GLU A 290 72.02 -2.25 -0.33
CA GLU A 290 72.39 -3.38 0.53
C GLU A 290 72.11 -3.20 2.03
N HIS A 291 71.00 -3.76 2.51
CA HIS A 291 70.94 -4.75 3.60
C HIS A 291 69.51 -5.34 3.66
N HIS A 292 69.39 -6.63 3.98
CA HIS A 292 68.16 -7.40 3.78
C HIS A 292 67.10 -7.16 4.87
N GLY A 293 65.82 -7.14 4.46
CA GLY A 293 64.64 -7.42 5.29
C GLY A 293 64.41 -6.55 6.53
N LYS A 294 63.63 -5.47 6.40
CA LYS A 294 63.06 -4.76 7.57
C LYS A 294 61.60 -4.34 7.35
N TYR A 295 60.81 -4.54 8.39
CA TYR A 295 59.41 -4.16 8.50
C TYR A 295 59.25 -2.66 8.76
N ILE A 296 58.15 -2.08 8.28
CA ILE A 296 57.54 -0.91 8.89
C ILE A 296 56.09 -1.28 9.20
N SER A 297 55.81 -1.51 10.48
CA SER A 297 54.45 -1.49 11.02
C SER A 297 54.36 -0.34 12.01
N THR A 298 53.44 0.59 11.82
CA THR A 298 52.94 1.38 12.95
C THR A 298 51.63 0.76 13.42
N LYS A 299 51.48 0.60 14.72
CA LYS A 299 50.37 -0.12 15.35
C LYS A 299 49.75 0.81 16.37
N LEU A 300 48.49 1.22 16.17
CA LEU A 300 47.68 1.72 17.26
C LEU A 300 47.16 0.51 18.04
N SER A 301 47.42 0.49 19.35
CA SER A 301 46.90 -0.52 20.26
C SER A 301 46.57 0.17 21.57
N PHE A 302 45.30 0.14 21.92
CA PHE A 302 44.85 0.54 23.25
C PHE A 302 45.36 -0.48 24.27
N VAL A 303 45.85 0.02 25.39
CA VAL A 303 46.27 -0.79 26.54
C VAL A 303 45.75 -0.11 27.79
N GLU A 304 44.84 -0.77 28.47
CA GLU A 304 44.86 -0.78 29.94
C GLU A 304 44.75 -2.24 30.39
N LYS A 305 45.30 -2.53 31.57
CA LYS A 305 45.79 -3.86 31.94
C LYS A 305 45.41 -4.14 33.39
N GLU A 306 44.78 -5.27 33.66
CA GLU A 306 45.22 -6.16 34.75
C GLU A 306 44.64 -7.59 34.65
N ASP A 307 45.60 -8.52 34.51
CA ASP A 307 45.59 -9.94 34.84
C ASP A 307 44.64 -10.93 34.13
N ALA A 308 45.07 -12.19 34.15
CA ALA A 308 44.95 -13.08 32.99
C ALA A 308 44.26 -14.42 33.28
N ASN A 309 43.56 -14.89 32.22
CA ASN A 309 43.22 -16.28 31.86
C ASN A 309 41.73 -16.59 31.63
N THR A 310 40.90 -15.60 31.28
CA THR A 310 39.69 -15.85 30.46
C THR A 310 39.35 -14.60 29.65
N PHE A 311 39.26 -14.73 28.32
CA PHE A 311 38.58 -13.77 27.44
C PHE A 311 37.71 -14.53 26.45
N VAL A 312 36.49 -14.06 26.26
CA VAL A 312 35.54 -14.53 25.24
C VAL A 312 35.53 -13.46 24.14
N PHE A 313 35.64 -13.88 22.89
CA PHE A 313 35.59 -13.01 21.72
C PHE A 313 34.18 -13.02 21.12
N THR A 314 33.73 -11.87 20.61
CA THR A 314 32.57 -11.73 19.72
C THR A 314 32.97 -10.79 18.58
N ASP A 315 32.57 -11.13 17.36
CA ASP A 315 33.16 -10.66 16.11
C ASP A 315 33.14 -9.14 15.85
N GLY A 316 34.10 -8.65 15.04
CA GLY A 316 34.20 -7.23 14.70
C GLY A 316 35.33 -6.82 13.75
N ILE A 317 35.48 -7.48 12.60
CA ILE A 317 36.29 -7.06 11.41
C ILE A 317 37.82 -7.04 11.58
N ASP A 318 38.51 -7.90 10.84
CA ASP A 318 39.97 -7.88 10.62
C ASP A 318 40.34 -7.40 9.19
N MET A 319 41.48 -6.72 9.07
CA MET A 319 42.23 -6.62 7.81
C MET A 319 43.73 -6.79 8.08
N LEU A 320 44.33 -7.83 7.50
CA LEU A 320 45.78 -8.09 7.53
C LEU A 320 46.32 -8.05 6.09
N GLY A 321 47.35 -7.23 5.85
CA GLY A 321 48.01 -7.10 4.54
C GLY A 321 49.39 -7.75 4.53
N ILE A 322 49.70 -8.53 3.49
CA ILE A 322 51.01 -9.14 3.26
C ILE A 322 51.67 -8.49 2.03
N PHE A 323 52.95 -8.14 2.14
CA PHE A 323 53.76 -7.62 1.03
C PHE A 323 54.82 -8.66 0.64
N VAL A 324 54.91 -8.97 -0.67
CA VAL A 324 55.87 -9.94 -1.23
C VAL A 324 56.71 -9.29 -2.33
N ASP A 325 58.04 -9.46 -2.27
CA ASP A 325 58.96 -9.03 -3.32
C ASP A 325 58.97 -10.05 -4.47
N THR A 326 58.22 -9.73 -5.52
CA THR A 326 58.02 -10.60 -6.70
C THR A 326 59.27 -10.77 -7.56
N THR A 327 60.38 -10.08 -7.25
CA THR A 327 61.67 -10.27 -7.94
C THR A 327 62.52 -11.38 -7.32
N LYS A 328 62.12 -11.93 -6.16
CA LYS A 328 62.90 -12.91 -5.38
C LYS A 328 62.14 -14.18 -4.97
N VAL A 329 60.84 -14.23 -5.21
CA VAL A 329 59.95 -15.35 -4.88
C VAL A 329 59.11 -15.69 -6.11
N ASP A 330 59.02 -16.98 -6.46
CA ASP A 330 58.01 -17.42 -7.43
C ASP A 330 56.64 -17.33 -6.76
N VAL A 331 55.90 -16.29 -7.15
CA VAL A 331 54.60 -15.94 -6.57
C VAL A 331 53.57 -17.05 -6.80
N VAL A 332 53.69 -17.83 -7.88
CA VAL A 332 52.74 -18.91 -8.17
C VAL A 332 53.00 -20.09 -7.22
N ALA A 333 54.25 -20.50 -7.06
CA ALA A 333 54.62 -21.58 -6.14
C ALA A 333 54.27 -21.24 -4.67
N PHE A 334 54.54 -20.01 -4.24
CA PHE A 334 54.20 -19.52 -2.90
C PHE A 334 52.69 -19.50 -2.63
N LEU A 335 51.88 -19.13 -3.62
CA LEU A 335 50.42 -19.16 -3.52
C LEU A 335 49.82 -20.57 -3.67
N GLU A 336 50.58 -21.55 -4.16
CA GLU A 336 50.18 -22.96 -4.16
C GLU A 336 50.50 -23.68 -2.84
N GLU A 337 51.62 -23.34 -2.17
CA GLU A 337 51.90 -23.82 -0.81
C GLU A 337 50.80 -23.36 0.18
N LEU A 338 50.35 -22.11 0.09
CA LEU A 338 49.28 -21.56 0.94
C LEU A 338 47.89 -22.22 0.74
N LYS A 339 47.70 -23.09 -0.27
CA LYS A 339 46.45 -23.83 -0.48
C LYS A 339 46.40 -25.18 0.25
N GLN A 340 47.49 -25.64 0.88
CA GLN A 340 47.53 -26.97 1.50
C GLN A 340 46.96 -27.04 2.92
N ASP A 341 46.82 -25.91 3.62
CA ASP A 341 46.29 -25.85 4.99
C ASP A 341 44.97 -25.06 5.03
N ASP A 342 43.86 -25.75 5.34
CA ASP A 342 42.50 -25.21 5.36
C ASP A 342 42.27 -24.15 6.47
N LEU A 343 42.48 -22.85 6.19
CA LEU A 343 41.61 -21.75 6.65
C LEU A 343 42.00 -20.36 6.09
N VAL A 344 41.03 -19.43 6.11
CA VAL A 344 41.11 -17.97 5.80
C VAL A 344 41.04 -17.57 4.32
N ILE A 345 39.91 -16.95 3.96
CA ILE A 345 39.68 -16.24 2.70
C ILE A 345 40.09 -14.77 2.88
N PHE A 346 41.04 -14.27 2.09
CA PHE A 346 41.40 -12.85 2.05
C PHE A 346 40.65 -12.14 0.91
N ASN A 347 39.93 -11.05 1.23
CA ASN A 347 39.09 -10.36 0.23
C ASN A 347 39.83 -9.38 -0.70
N LYS A 348 41.03 -8.88 -0.36
CA LYS A 348 41.85 -8.00 -1.22
C LYS A 348 43.36 -8.14 -0.95
N ALA A 349 44.17 -7.97 -2.00
CA ALA A 349 45.62 -7.80 -1.93
C ALA A 349 46.07 -6.62 -2.82
N LEU A 350 47.20 -5.99 -2.48
CA LEU A 350 47.78 -4.85 -3.20
C LEU A 350 49.21 -5.19 -3.66
N VAL A 351 49.47 -5.07 -4.97
CA VAL A 351 50.78 -5.36 -5.56
C VAL A 351 51.24 -4.18 -6.40
N LYS A 352 52.49 -3.73 -6.21
CA LYS A 352 53.11 -2.64 -6.98
C LYS A 352 54.16 -3.21 -7.92
N TYR A 353 54.04 -2.91 -9.21
CA TYR A 353 55.08 -3.18 -10.20
C TYR A 353 55.89 -1.90 -10.47
N GLU A 354 57.22 -1.98 -10.54
CA GLU A 354 58.04 -0.83 -10.91
C GLU A 354 58.00 -0.59 -12.43
N GLY A 355 57.57 0.61 -12.85
CA GLY A 355 57.56 1.03 -14.26
C GLY A 355 56.39 1.91 -14.69
N LEU A 356 55.30 2.00 -13.91
CA LEU A 356 54.13 2.82 -14.22
C LEU A 356 53.75 3.79 -13.09
N PRO A 357 53.12 4.94 -13.36
CA PRO A 357 52.81 5.96 -12.35
C PRO A 357 51.61 5.63 -11.45
N SER A 358 50.92 4.52 -11.67
CA SER A 358 49.62 4.20 -11.10
C SER A 358 49.68 2.99 -10.17
N ILE A 359 48.94 3.03 -9.06
CA ILE A 359 48.59 1.82 -8.30
C ILE A 359 47.60 1.01 -9.15
N VAL A 360 47.89 -0.28 -9.36
CA VAL A 360 46.98 -1.20 -10.05
C VAL A 360 46.36 -2.13 -9.01
N LEU A 361 45.04 -2.08 -8.88
CA LEU A 361 44.27 -3.06 -8.13
C LEU A 361 44.31 -4.40 -8.88
N TYR A 362 45.09 -5.35 -8.39
CA TYR A 362 45.04 -6.73 -8.85
C TYR A 362 44.00 -7.49 -8.04
N ASN A 363 42.88 -7.81 -8.68
CA ASN A 363 42.01 -8.89 -8.21
C ASN A 363 42.63 -10.23 -8.66
N ILE A 364 42.99 -11.11 -7.72
CA ILE A 364 43.66 -12.38 -8.04
C ILE A 364 42.63 -13.46 -8.48
N ASN A 365 41.33 -13.15 -8.51
CA ASN A 365 40.28 -14.08 -8.93
C ASN A 365 40.19 -14.34 -10.45
N ASN A 366 41.24 -14.10 -11.24
CA ASN A 366 41.26 -14.55 -12.65
C ASN A 366 42.69 -14.84 -13.15
N ILE A 367 43.13 -16.10 -13.00
CA ILE A 367 44.04 -16.70 -13.98
C ILE A 367 43.22 -16.88 -15.26
N PHE A 368 43.66 -16.26 -16.36
CA PHE A 368 43.12 -16.55 -17.69
C PHE A 368 43.47 -17.99 -18.10
N VAL A 369 42.62 -18.93 -17.72
CA VAL A 369 42.38 -20.09 -18.58
C VAL A 369 41.68 -19.54 -19.82
N LEU A 370 42.25 -19.76 -21.01
CA LEU A 370 41.53 -19.54 -22.27
C LEU A 370 40.43 -20.62 -22.38
N GLY A 371 39.30 -20.38 -21.74
CA GLY A 371 38.19 -21.33 -21.64
C GLY A 371 36.90 -20.68 -21.14
N SER A 372 35.96 -20.45 -22.07
CA SER A 372 34.55 -20.02 -21.88
C SER A 372 34.27 -18.84 -20.94
N THR A 373 33.79 -17.73 -21.51
CA THR A 373 33.01 -16.71 -20.79
C THR A 373 31.80 -17.36 -20.12
N THR A 374 31.70 -17.26 -18.79
CA THR A 374 30.48 -17.57 -18.06
C THR A 374 29.47 -16.45 -18.29
N VAL A 375 28.34 -16.80 -18.91
CA VAL A 375 27.20 -15.92 -19.12
C VAL A 375 26.13 -16.33 -18.13
N ASP A 376 25.81 -15.43 -17.20
CA ASP A 376 24.62 -15.56 -16.37
C ASP A 376 23.40 -15.07 -17.16
N ALA A 377 22.21 -15.59 -16.89
CA ALA A 377 21.04 -15.26 -17.69
C ALA A 377 19.73 -15.40 -16.93
N GLN A 378 18.92 -14.34 -16.99
CA GLN A 378 17.57 -14.32 -16.45
C GLN A 378 16.56 -14.53 -17.58
N ASP A 379 15.76 -15.60 -17.47
CA ASP A 379 14.56 -15.78 -18.30
C ASP A 379 13.37 -15.11 -17.60
N ILE A 380 12.68 -14.24 -18.33
CA ILE A 380 11.52 -13.47 -17.89
C ILE A 380 10.36 -13.80 -18.84
N TYR A 381 9.23 -14.24 -18.29
CA TYR A 381 7.98 -14.39 -19.02
C TYR A 381 7.03 -13.25 -18.70
N TYR A 382 6.27 -12.81 -19.70
CA TYR A 382 5.39 -11.65 -19.61
C TYR A 382 4.03 -11.91 -20.25
N ILE A 383 2.99 -11.37 -19.61
CA ILE A 383 1.63 -11.26 -20.14
C ILE A 383 1.09 -9.85 -19.88
N ASN A 384 0.30 -9.34 -20.81
CA ASN A 384 -0.39 -8.05 -20.73
C ASN A 384 -1.73 -8.17 -21.44
N ASP A 385 -2.70 -7.31 -21.07
CA ASP A 385 -3.98 -7.17 -21.78
C ASP A 385 -4.70 -8.53 -22.00
N MET A 386 -4.55 -9.46 -21.04
CA MET A 386 -5.05 -10.84 -21.14
C MET A 386 -6.57 -10.88 -21.29
N HIS A 387 -7.25 -9.85 -20.77
CA HIS A 387 -8.70 -9.74 -20.77
C HIS A 387 -9.43 -11.00 -20.27
N GLY A 388 -8.95 -11.57 -19.16
CA GLY A 388 -9.46 -12.82 -18.61
C GLY A 388 -9.31 -14.02 -19.55
N GLY A 389 -8.40 -14.01 -20.54
CA GLY A 389 -8.20 -15.10 -21.51
C GLY A 389 -7.60 -16.38 -20.93
N LEU A 390 -8.30 -17.02 -20.00
CA LEU A 390 -7.82 -18.17 -19.22
C LEU A 390 -7.96 -19.48 -20.02
N LEU A 391 -8.93 -19.57 -20.93
CA LEU A 391 -9.26 -20.78 -21.68
C LEU A 391 -8.50 -20.87 -23.02
N LYS A 392 -8.25 -22.11 -23.48
CA LYS A 392 -7.70 -22.41 -24.80
C LYS A 392 -8.80 -22.33 -25.87
N GLU A 393 -9.09 -21.12 -26.34
CA GLU A 393 -10.13 -20.86 -27.36
C GLU A 393 -9.56 -20.17 -28.60
N GLY A 394 -9.65 -20.81 -29.78
CA GLY A 394 -9.11 -20.28 -31.03
C GLY A 394 -7.62 -19.93 -30.93
N SER A 395 -7.29 -18.65 -31.14
CA SER A 395 -5.93 -18.12 -31.01
C SER A 395 -5.48 -17.93 -29.56
N GLN A 396 -6.38 -17.86 -28.59
CA GLN A 396 -6.02 -17.75 -27.17
C GLN A 396 -5.26 -19.00 -26.74
N ILE A 397 -4.15 -18.82 -26.03
CA ILE A 397 -3.31 -19.93 -25.55
C ILE A 397 -3.94 -20.58 -24.31
N GLY A 398 -4.51 -19.77 -23.42
CA GLY A 398 -5.05 -20.20 -22.13
C GLY A 398 -3.96 -20.40 -21.07
N LEU A 399 -4.26 -20.04 -19.82
CA LEU A 399 -3.29 -20.01 -18.72
C LEU A 399 -2.73 -21.40 -18.40
N ALA A 400 -3.55 -22.46 -18.47
CA ALA A 400 -3.07 -23.83 -18.26
C ALA A 400 -1.98 -24.24 -19.27
N ASN A 401 -2.03 -23.75 -20.51
CA ASN A 401 -1.02 -24.02 -21.54
C ASN A 401 0.22 -23.13 -21.37
N MET A 402 0.05 -21.85 -21.01
CA MET A 402 1.18 -20.98 -20.66
C MET A 402 1.96 -21.53 -19.45
N ALA A 403 1.24 -22.03 -18.44
CA ALA A 403 1.82 -22.68 -17.27
C ALA A 403 2.68 -23.89 -17.64
N ASN A 404 2.32 -24.65 -18.68
CA ASN A 404 3.13 -25.78 -19.14
C ASN A 404 4.50 -25.35 -19.68
N VAL A 405 4.67 -24.13 -20.19
CA VAL A 405 6.02 -23.59 -20.47
C VAL A 405 6.68 -23.15 -19.17
N ILE A 406 6.06 -22.21 -18.46
CA ILE A 406 6.66 -21.52 -17.29
C ILE A 406 7.08 -22.52 -16.20
N LEU A 407 6.20 -23.46 -15.82
CA LEU A 407 6.47 -24.44 -14.76
C LEU A 407 7.45 -25.54 -15.20
N ASN A 408 7.65 -25.77 -16.51
CA ASN A 408 8.70 -26.69 -16.99
C ASN A 408 10.08 -26.00 -17.02
N GLU A 409 10.16 -24.72 -17.37
CA GLU A 409 11.42 -23.95 -17.28
C GLU A 409 11.87 -23.82 -15.82
N ARG A 410 10.94 -23.57 -14.89
CA ARG A 410 11.21 -23.49 -13.44
C ARG A 410 11.78 -24.77 -12.81
N LYS A 411 11.75 -25.92 -13.50
CA LYS A 411 12.41 -27.15 -13.04
C LYS A 411 13.93 -27.12 -13.18
N THR A 412 14.47 -26.19 -13.96
CA THR A 412 15.91 -26.12 -14.28
C THR A 412 16.53 -24.72 -14.18
N LYS A 413 15.72 -23.68 -13.94
CA LYS A 413 16.14 -22.28 -13.90
C LYS A 413 15.28 -21.47 -12.92
N ASP A 414 15.86 -20.42 -12.33
CA ASP A 414 15.05 -19.36 -11.71
C ASP A 414 14.40 -18.50 -12.80
N VAL A 415 13.08 -18.54 -12.87
CA VAL A 415 12.27 -17.82 -13.86
C VAL A 415 11.44 -16.75 -13.16
N THR A 416 11.44 -15.56 -13.76
CA THR A 416 10.57 -14.45 -13.39
C THR A 416 9.33 -14.44 -14.30
N PHE A 417 8.14 -14.28 -13.74
CA PHE A 417 6.87 -14.21 -14.48
C PHE A 417 6.09 -12.97 -14.05
N LEU A 418 5.76 -12.08 -15.00
CA LEU A 418 5.24 -10.74 -14.75
C LEU A 418 3.95 -10.50 -15.54
N ALA A 419 3.03 -9.73 -14.95
CA ALA A 419 1.77 -9.34 -15.57
C ALA A 419 1.62 -7.81 -15.64
N GLY A 420 1.26 -7.27 -16.80
CA GLY A 420 1.33 -5.85 -17.12
C GLY A 420 -0.01 -5.10 -17.25
N GLY A 421 -1.00 -5.40 -16.42
CA GLY A 421 -2.31 -4.74 -16.44
C GLY A 421 -3.29 -5.27 -17.49
N ASP A 422 -4.56 -4.91 -17.32
CA ASP A 422 -5.74 -5.35 -18.08
C ASP A 422 -5.82 -6.89 -18.17
N ILE A 423 -5.57 -7.53 -17.03
CA ILE A 423 -5.49 -8.99 -16.93
C ILE A 423 -6.86 -9.59 -16.58
N LEU A 424 -7.65 -8.91 -15.75
CA LEU A 424 -8.84 -9.51 -15.14
C LEU A 424 -10.07 -9.49 -16.05
N GLN A 425 -10.34 -8.41 -16.79
CA GLN A 425 -11.65 -8.21 -17.41
C GLN A 425 -11.73 -8.69 -18.86
N GLY A 426 -12.65 -9.59 -19.19
CA GLY A 426 -13.07 -9.88 -20.57
C GLY A 426 -13.81 -11.21 -20.74
N GLN A 427 -13.13 -12.36 -20.54
CA GLN A 427 -13.75 -13.69 -20.63
C GLN A 427 -14.60 -14.00 -19.39
N ILE A 428 -15.73 -14.69 -19.59
CA ILE A 428 -16.70 -14.93 -18.51
C ILE A 428 -16.13 -15.71 -17.31
N ILE A 429 -15.15 -16.60 -17.51
CA ILE A 429 -14.51 -17.33 -16.42
C ILE A 429 -13.74 -16.43 -15.45
N SER A 430 -13.37 -15.21 -15.86
CA SER A 430 -12.84 -14.18 -14.97
C SER A 430 -13.95 -13.25 -14.46
N ASN A 431 -14.78 -12.71 -15.36
CA ASN A 431 -15.81 -11.73 -15.00
C ASN A 431 -16.87 -12.27 -14.02
N HIS A 432 -17.26 -13.55 -14.14
CA HIS A 432 -18.25 -14.15 -13.23
C HIS A 432 -17.79 -14.15 -11.76
N TYR A 433 -16.48 -14.27 -11.55
CA TYR A 433 -15.85 -14.32 -10.23
C TYR A 433 -15.10 -13.03 -9.88
N GLN A 434 -15.39 -11.93 -10.59
CA GLN A 434 -14.77 -10.60 -10.40
C GLN A 434 -13.22 -10.67 -10.34
N GLY A 435 -12.61 -11.51 -11.19
CA GLY A 435 -11.16 -11.67 -11.28
C GLY A 435 -10.53 -12.67 -10.31
N SER A 436 -11.23 -13.10 -9.25
CA SER A 436 -10.64 -14.02 -8.25
C SER A 436 -10.14 -15.35 -8.84
N SER A 437 -10.83 -15.90 -9.84
CA SER A 437 -10.36 -17.09 -10.58
C SER A 437 -9.01 -16.86 -11.28
N THR A 438 -8.84 -15.69 -11.89
CA THR A 438 -7.59 -15.27 -12.54
C THR A 438 -6.48 -15.06 -11.51
N ILE A 439 -6.78 -14.44 -10.36
CA ILE A 439 -5.82 -14.26 -9.26
C ILE A 439 -5.33 -15.60 -8.71
N ASP A 440 -6.23 -16.56 -8.42
CA ASP A 440 -5.87 -17.91 -7.96
C ASP A 440 -5.01 -18.63 -9.01
N ILE A 441 -5.46 -18.72 -10.27
CA ILE A 441 -4.73 -19.41 -11.33
C ILE A 441 -3.32 -18.82 -11.52
N LEU A 442 -3.16 -17.49 -11.50
CA LEU A 442 -1.85 -16.83 -11.60
C LEU A 442 -0.98 -17.07 -10.35
N GLY A 443 -1.58 -17.18 -9.16
CA GLY A 443 -0.90 -17.56 -7.92
C GLY A 443 -0.37 -18.99 -7.95
N GLN A 444 -1.19 -19.94 -8.44
CA GLN A 444 -0.80 -21.34 -8.65
C GLN A 444 0.27 -21.49 -9.74
N MET A 445 0.30 -20.59 -10.73
CA MET A 445 1.39 -20.46 -11.70
C MET A 445 2.64 -19.80 -11.11
N GLY A 446 2.55 -19.20 -9.92
CA GLY A 446 3.61 -18.46 -9.24
C GLY A 446 4.00 -17.18 -9.97
N LEU A 447 3.03 -16.33 -10.32
CA LEU A 447 3.31 -14.97 -10.77
C LEU A 447 4.17 -14.23 -9.74
N ASP A 448 5.15 -13.45 -10.19
CA ASP A 448 6.08 -12.72 -9.32
C ASP A 448 5.64 -11.26 -9.06
N ALA A 449 4.92 -10.63 -10.00
CA ALA A 449 4.30 -9.31 -9.83
C ALA A 449 3.17 -9.05 -10.85
N PHE A 450 2.19 -8.24 -10.47
CA PHE A 450 1.08 -7.77 -11.32
C PHE A 450 1.00 -6.24 -11.28
N VAL A 451 1.04 -5.56 -12.42
CA VAL A 451 0.81 -4.10 -12.52
C VAL A 451 -0.66 -3.79 -12.74
N VAL A 452 -1.16 -2.72 -12.12
CA VAL A 452 -2.52 -2.20 -12.36
C VAL A 452 -2.70 -1.64 -13.78
N GLY A 453 -3.73 -2.11 -14.48
CA GLY A 453 -4.27 -1.49 -15.70
C GLY A 453 -5.59 -0.77 -15.46
N ASN A 454 -6.16 -0.17 -16.51
CA ASN A 454 -7.44 0.55 -16.38
C ASN A 454 -8.63 -0.38 -16.13
N HIS A 455 -8.63 -1.60 -16.65
CA HIS A 455 -9.75 -2.53 -16.48
C HIS A 455 -9.78 -3.23 -15.12
N GLU A 456 -8.72 -3.10 -14.31
CA GLU A 456 -8.78 -3.44 -12.89
C GLU A 456 -9.70 -2.49 -12.09
N PHE A 457 -10.19 -1.39 -12.68
CA PHE A 457 -11.20 -0.49 -12.08
C PHE A 457 -12.65 -0.82 -12.46
N ASP A 458 -12.90 -1.73 -13.41
CA ASP A 458 -14.23 -1.96 -14.02
C ASP A 458 -15.33 -2.41 -13.03
N TRP A 459 -14.95 -3.05 -11.92
CA TRP A 459 -15.86 -3.46 -10.83
C TRP A 459 -15.79 -2.54 -9.60
N GLY A 460 -15.17 -1.36 -9.74
CA GLY A 460 -14.66 -0.55 -8.64
C GLY A 460 -13.35 -1.13 -8.11
N PHE A 461 -12.34 -0.27 -7.90
CA PHE A 461 -10.99 -0.72 -7.58
C PHE A 461 -10.88 -1.49 -6.27
N ASP A 462 -11.72 -1.15 -5.27
CA ASP A 462 -11.81 -1.86 -3.98
C ASP A 462 -12.13 -3.36 -4.17
N THR A 463 -12.91 -3.71 -5.19
CA THR A 463 -13.23 -5.11 -5.57
C THR A 463 -11.99 -5.90 -6.02
N VAL A 464 -10.94 -5.23 -6.48
CA VAL A 464 -9.65 -5.83 -6.80
C VAL A 464 -8.68 -5.73 -5.61
N LEU A 465 -8.65 -4.59 -4.90
CA LEU A 465 -7.80 -4.38 -3.72
C LEU A 465 -8.06 -5.40 -2.60
N GLN A 466 -9.30 -5.88 -2.43
CA GLN A 466 -9.62 -6.89 -1.42
C GLN A 466 -8.75 -8.16 -1.52
N TYR A 467 -8.21 -8.48 -2.72
CA TYR A 467 -7.33 -9.62 -2.96
C TYR A 467 -5.86 -9.38 -2.54
N PHE A 468 -5.49 -8.14 -2.20
CA PHE A 468 -4.12 -7.72 -1.88
C PHE A 468 -4.00 -7.06 -0.49
N ASN A 469 -5.11 -6.61 0.10
CA ASN A 469 -5.13 -5.85 1.36
C ASN A 469 -5.53 -6.68 2.61
N GLY A 470 -5.81 -7.97 2.46
CA GLY A 470 -6.23 -8.87 3.55
C GLY A 470 -7.74 -8.98 3.80
N GLU A 471 -8.61 -8.31 3.04
CA GLU A 471 -10.06 -8.24 3.32
C GLU A 471 -10.88 -9.40 2.71
N HIS A 472 -10.32 -10.16 1.77
CA HIS A 472 -10.99 -11.27 1.08
C HIS A 472 -10.39 -12.65 1.43
N GLU A 473 -11.19 -13.74 1.38
CA GLU A 473 -10.75 -15.09 1.74
C GLU A 473 -9.62 -15.63 0.83
N LEU A 474 -9.70 -15.34 -0.47
CA LEU A 474 -8.58 -15.48 -1.41
C LEU A 474 -7.72 -14.23 -1.34
N GLN A 475 -6.43 -14.41 -1.03
CA GLN A 475 -5.37 -13.40 -1.14
C GLN A 475 -4.38 -13.80 -2.25
N ALA A 476 -3.92 -12.83 -3.02
CA ALA A 476 -2.89 -13.02 -4.03
C ALA A 476 -1.54 -13.36 -3.39
N SER A 477 -0.78 -14.26 -4.01
CA SER A 477 0.57 -14.63 -3.57
C SER A 477 1.67 -13.73 -4.13
N PHE A 478 1.29 -12.57 -4.68
CA PHE A 478 2.14 -11.64 -5.42
C PHE A 478 1.61 -10.20 -5.26
N PRO A 479 2.48 -9.18 -5.34
CA PRO A 479 2.07 -7.79 -5.15
C PRO A 479 1.34 -7.21 -6.37
N LEU A 480 0.40 -6.30 -6.10
CA LEU A 480 -0.17 -5.38 -7.08
C LEU A 480 0.67 -4.09 -7.10
N LEU A 481 1.19 -3.72 -8.27
CA LEU A 481 2.10 -2.60 -8.45
C LEU A 481 1.44 -1.41 -9.15
N GLY A 482 1.69 -0.20 -8.65
CA GLY A 482 1.16 1.04 -9.21
C GLY A 482 1.82 2.29 -8.61
N ALA A 483 3.11 2.50 -8.86
CA ALA A 483 3.92 3.55 -8.23
C ALA A 483 3.41 4.99 -8.42
N ASN A 484 2.64 5.25 -9.48
CA ASN A 484 2.05 6.55 -9.80
C ASN A 484 0.55 6.63 -9.51
N LEU A 485 -0.08 5.57 -8.97
CA LEU A 485 -1.48 5.53 -8.59
C LEU A 485 -1.66 6.09 -7.17
N THR A 486 -2.39 7.19 -7.02
CA THR A 486 -2.60 7.84 -5.72
C THR A 486 -4.07 8.08 -5.39
N LEU A 487 -4.42 8.01 -4.11
CA LEU A 487 -5.70 8.48 -3.58
C LEU A 487 -5.73 10.02 -3.61
N LYS A 488 -6.77 10.62 -4.20
CA LYS A 488 -6.92 12.08 -4.27
C LYS A 488 -7.09 12.75 -2.90
N SER A 489 -7.54 12.00 -1.89
CA SER A 489 -7.76 12.46 -0.52
C SER A 489 -6.47 12.61 0.31
N THR A 490 -5.46 11.78 0.04
CA THR A 490 -4.21 11.73 0.84
C THR A 490 -2.95 11.99 0.03
N GLY A 491 -2.98 11.80 -1.29
CA GLY A 491 -1.79 11.81 -2.15
C GLY A 491 -0.91 10.56 -2.02
N LEU A 492 -1.34 9.54 -1.28
CA LEU A 492 -0.62 8.29 -1.03
C LEU A 492 -1.11 7.15 -1.94
N LEU A 493 -0.34 6.06 -2.01
CA LEU A 493 -0.79 4.82 -2.64
C LEU A 493 -2.02 4.24 -1.92
N PRO A 494 -2.95 3.58 -2.63
CA PRO A 494 -4.00 2.79 -1.99
C PRO A 494 -3.43 1.62 -1.18
N ASN A 495 -4.10 1.26 -0.08
CA ASN A 495 -3.76 0.05 0.70
C ASN A 495 -3.82 -1.20 -0.19
N GLY A 496 -2.79 -2.04 -0.16
CA GLY A 496 -2.64 -3.20 -1.05
C GLY A 496 -2.03 -2.89 -2.43
N VAL A 497 -1.61 -1.65 -2.71
CA VAL A 497 -0.80 -1.28 -3.89
C VAL A 497 0.60 -0.86 -3.48
N ASP A 498 1.61 -1.50 -4.06
CA ASP A 498 3.02 -1.17 -3.82
C ASP A 498 3.64 -0.43 -5.03
N PRO A 499 4.72 0.35 -4.85
CA PRO A 499 5.37 1.03 -5.97
C PRO A 499 6.29 0.10 -6.76
N TYR A 500 6.93 -0.85 -6.08
CA TYR A 500 7.85 -1.81 -6.65
C TYR A 500 7.87 -3.11 -5.82
N THR A 501 8.50 -4.15 -6.34
CA THR A 501 8.94 -5.31 -5.55
C THR A 501 10.39 -5.68 -5.88
N ILE A 502 11.05 -6.43 -5.00
CA ILE A 502 12.42 -6.94 -5.19
C ILE A 502 12.38 -8.46 -5.21
N LEU A 503 12.76 -9.04 -6.34
CA LEU A 503 12.79 -10.49 -6.55
C LEU A 503 14.24 -10.99 -6.44
N TYR A 504 14.47 -12.01 -5.61
CA TYR A 504 15.77 -12.66 -5.50
C TYR A 504 15.80 -13.92 -6.39
N LYS A 505 16.60 -13.91 -7.46
CA LYS A 505 16.70 -14.97 -8.48
C LYS A 505 18.17 -15.18 -8.83
N ASN A 506 18.65 -16.43 -8.91
CA ASN A 506 20.07 -16.77 -9.18
C ASN A 506 21.10 -16.05 -8.28
N GLY A 507 20.70 -15.64 -7.06
CA GLY A 507 21.55 -14.83 -6.16
C GLY A 507 21.66 -13.34 -6.53
N LYS A 508 20.80 -12.86 -7.43
CA LYS A 508 20.68 -11.47 -7.88
C LYS A 508 19.39 -10.83 -7.37
N ALA A 509 19.44 -9.54 -7.03
CA ALA A 509 18.27 -8.74 -6.68
C ALA A 509 17.73 -8.03 -7.92
N ILE A 510 16.47 -8.28 -8.27
CA ILE A 510 15.77 -7.72 -9.42
C ILE A 510 14.63 -6.83 -8.91
N GLY A 511 14.79 -5.51 -9.01
CA GLY A 511 13.70 -4.57 -8.78
C GLY A 511 12.70 -4.58 -9.93
N VAL A 512 11.40 -4.59 -9.63
CA VAL A 512 10.31 -4.47 -10.61
C VAL A 512 9.45 -3.29 -10.23
N ILE A 513 9.42 -2.25 -11.07
CA ILE A 513 8.59 -1.05 -10.88
C ILE A 513 7.36 -1.17 -11.79
N GLY A 514 6.16 -0.96 -11.25
CA GLY A 514 4.91 -0.94 -12.02
C GLY A 514 4.28 0.45 -12.05
N VAL A 515 3.83 0.90 -13.22
CA VAL A 515 3.09 2.17 -13.41
C VAL A 515 1.96 2.03 -14.41
N ILE A 516 0.95 2.91 -14.31
CA ILE A 516 -0.17 3.04 -15.25
C ILE A 516 -0.04 4.31 -16.08
N GLY A 517 -0.50 4.31 -17.34
CA GLY A 517 -0.42 5.45 -18.24
C GLY A 517 -1.04 6.74 -17.70
N TYR A 518 -0.43 7.88 -18.01
CA TYR A 518 -0.90 9.19 -17.56
C TYR A 518 -2.18 9.62 -18.30
N GLY A 519 -3.24 9.96 -17.55
CA GLY A 519 -4.52 10.35 -18.12
C GLY A 519 -5.44 9.20 -18.51
N LEU A 520 -5.04 7.94 -18.24
CA LEU A 520 -5.90 6.76 -18.45
C LEU A 520 -7.14 6.74 -17.56
N GLU A 521 -7.27 7.64 -16.58
CA GLU A 521 -8.56 7.88 -15.89
C GLU A 521 -9.69 8.19 -16.88
N SER A 522 -9.38 8.78 -18.03
CA SER A 522 -10.36 9.09 -19.09
C SER A 522 -10.89 7.85 -19.84
N SER A 523 -10.25 6.69 -19.67
CA SER A 523 -10.66 5.40 -20.23
C SER A 523 -11.56 4.59 -19.28
N ILE A 524 -11.76 5.05 -18.04
CA ILE A 524 -12.52 4.40 -16.97
C ILE A 524 -13.86 5.14 -16.75
N ASP A 525 -14.90 4.50 -16.19
CA ASP A 525 -16.10 5.25 -15.74
C ASP A 525 -15.68 6.26 -14.66
N ALA A 526 -16.00 7.54 -14.88
CA ALA A 526 -15.59 8.64 -14.01
C ALA A 526 -15.98 8.42 -12.54
N GLU A 527 -17.07 7.72 -12.25
CA GLU A 527 -17.51 7.40 -10.90
C GLU A 527 -16.61 6.34 -10.21
N LEU A 528 -16.03 5.42 -10.98
CA LEU A 528 -15.18 4.32 -10.47
C LEU A 528 -13.72 4.76 -10.23
N VAL A 529 -13.26 5.82 -10.93
CA VAL A 529 -11.93 6.42 -10.77
C VAL A 529 -11.95 7.77 -10.02
N LYS A 530 -13.13 8.21 -9.53
CA LYS A 530 -13.32 9.54 -8.94
C LYS A 530 -12.37 9.84 -7.76
N ASP A 531 -11.98 8.83 -6.99
CA ASP A 531 -11.14 8.96 -5.80
C ASP A 531 -9.64 8.73 -6.08
N TYR A 532 -9.28 8.33 -7.30
CA TYR A 532 -7.92 7.97 -7.71
C TYR A 532 -7.32 8.95 -8.73
N ARG A 533 -6.00 9.12 -8.74
CA ARG A 533 -5.25 9.94 -9.69
C ARG A 533 -3.99 9.22 -10.15
N PHE A 534 -3.72 9.24 -11.45
CA PHE A 534 -2.50 8.72 -12.05
C PHE A 534 -1.53 9.89 -12.26
N LEU A 535 -0.42 9.91 -11.52
CA LEU A 535 0.64 10.92 -11.67
C LEU A 535 1.44 10.65 -12.95
N ASP A 536 2.17 11.65 -13.47
CA ASP A 536 3.13 11.43 -14.56
C ASP A 536 4.14 10.33 -14.14
N PRO A 537 4.19 9.18 -14.84
CA PRO A 537 5.00 8.06 -14.41
C PRO A 537 6.50 8.27 -14.66
N ILE A 538 6.92 9.17 -15.56
CA ILE A 538 8.33 9.38 -15.90
C ILE A 538 9.18 9.82 -14.68
N PRO A 539 8.84 10.91 -13.94
CA PRO A 539 9.60 11.31 -12.76
C PRO A 539 9.50 10.27 -11.63
N ILE A 540 8.35 9.61 -11.47
CA ILE A 540 8.13 8.58 -10.44
C ILE A 540 9.06 7.39 -10.66
N VAL A 541 9.13 6.85 -11.88
CA VAL A 541 10.02 5.73 -12.23
C VAL A 541 11.49 6.13 -12.05
N LYS A 542 11.90 7.32 -12.50
CA LYS A 542 13.28 7.80 -12.33
C LYS A 542 13.70 7.86 -10.86
N ASN A 543 12.80 8.29 -9.95
CA ASN A 543 13.07 8.30 -8.51
C ASN A 543 13.21 6.89 -7.93
N TRP A 544 12.33 5.95 -8.29
CA TRP A 544 12.42 4.57 -7.82
C TRP A 544 13.64 3.83 -8.37
N VAL A 545 14.08 4.12 -9.60
CA VAL A 545 15.35 3.61 -10.15
C VAL A 545 16.53 4.03 -9.27
N THR A 546 16.62 5.31 -8.90
CA THR A 546 17.67 5.82 -8.00
C THR A 546 17.62 5.15 -6.63
N TYR A 547 16.44 5.10 -5.99
CA TYR A 547 16.26 4.47 -4.68
C TYR A 547 16.71 2.99 -4.68
N LEU A 548 16.23 2.22 -5.66
CA LEU A 548 16.56 0.80 -5.80
C LEU A 548 18.06 0.56 -6.05
N LYS A 549 18.75 1.47 -6.74
CA LYS A 549 20.20 1.37 -6.98
C LYS A 549 21.06 1.80 -5.80
N GLU A 550 20.69 2.90 -5.14
CA GLU A 550 21.55 3.56 -4.14
C GLU A 550 21.27 3.11 -2.70
N THR A 551 20.04 2.66 -2.40
CA THR A 551 19.60 2.24 -1.06
C THR A 551 19.42 0.73 -0.95
N GLU A 552 18.71 0.12 -1.91
CA GLU A 552 18.42 -1.34 -1.91
C GLU A 552 19.51 -2.16 -2.64
N TYR A 553 20.45 -1.49 -3.30
CA TYR A 553 21.57 -2.08 -4.04
C TYR A 553 21.18 -3.14 -5.08
N VAL A 554 20.02 -3.02 -5.74
CA VAL A 554 19.54 -4.05 -6.67
C VAL A 554 20.45 -4.19 -7.89
N ASP A 555 20.73 -5.43 -8.31
CA ASP A 555 21.54 -5.72 -9.48
C ASP A 555 20.86 -5.25 -10.77
N HIS A 556 19.55 -5.51 -10.90
CA HIS A 556 18.78 -5.28 -12.13
C HIS A 556 17.46 -4.58 -11.86
N ILE A 557 16.97 -3.78 -12.82
CA ILE A 557 15.66 -3.11 -12.72
C ILE A 557 14.84 -3.33 -13.98
N ILE A 558 13.63 -3.85 -13.79
CA ILE A 558 12.59 -3.97 -14.82
C ILE A 558 11.54 -2.88 -14.55
N VAL A 559 11.13 -2.17 -15.59
CA VAL A 559 9.98 -1.27 -15.53
C VAL A 559 8.84 -1.87 -16.35
N ILE A 560 7.65 -1.89 -15.79
CA ILE A 560 6.43 -2.30 -16.49
C ILE A 560 5.47 -1.11 -16.46
N ASN A 561 4.98 -0.73 -17.64
CA ASN A 561 4.12 0.42 -17.85
C ASN A 561 2.83 -0.03 -18.53
N HIS A 562 1.69 0.16 -17.89
CA HIS A 562 0.40 -0.07 -18.54
C HIS A 562 0.02 1.13 -19.41
N ASP A 563 0.81 1.33 -20.47
CA ASP A 563 0.60 2.26 -21.60
C ASP A 563 1.59 1.90 -22.73
N ASP A 564 1.44 2.49 -23.91
CA ASP A 564 2.32 2.33 -25.07
C ASP A 564 2.87 3.68 -25.58
N ASP A 565 3.51 4.42 -24.69
CA ASP A 565 4.08 5.74 -24.99
C ASP A 565 5.57 5.68 -25.35
N ASP A 566 5.92 6.02 -26.60
CA ASP A 566 7.31 6.15 -27.05
C ASP A 566 8.10 7.23 -26.29
N HIS A 567 7.45 8.28 -25.76
CA HIS A 567 8.12 9.30 -24.95
C HIS A 567 8.55 8.73 -23.59
N PHE A 568 7.64 8.11 -22.84
CA PHE A 568 7.93 7.33 -21.64
C PHE A 568 9.06 6.33 -21.86
N ASN A 569 8.95 5.50 -22.90
CA ASN A 569 9.96 4.49 -23.26
C ASN A 569 11.35 5.12 -23.47
N SER A 570 11.43 6.26 -24.15
CA SER A 570 12.68 7.01 -24.32
C SER A 570 13.20 7.54 -22.99
N GLU A 571 12.34 8.17 -22.18
CA GLU A 571 12.76 8.84 -20.95
C GLU A 571 13.11 7.90 -19.79
N VAL A 572 12.53 6.71 -19.76
CA VAL A 572 12.81 5.67 -18.76
C VAL A 572 13.96 4.73 -19.17
N ALA A 573 14.37 4.71 -20.44
CA ALA A 573 15.53 3.96 -20.89
C ALA A 573 16.89 4.60 -20.48
N ILE A 574 17.09 4.78 -19.18
CA ILE A 574 18.26 5.39 -18.53
C ILE A 574 19.23 4.36 -17.94
N GLU A 575 20.42 4.79 -17.51
CA GLU A 575 21.32 3.93 -16.72
C GLU A 575 20.60 3.41 -15.46
N GLY A 576 20.84 2.14 -15.10
CA GLY A 576 20.16 1.46 -14.00
C GLY A 576 18.95 0.61 -14.39
N VAL A 577 18.22 0.94 -15.47
CA VAL A 577 17.11 0.12 -16.02
C VAL A 577 17.64 -0.93 -17.00
N ASP A 578 17.19 -2.18 -16.91
CA ASP A 578 17.59 -3.29 -17.79
C ASP A 578 16.57 -3.61 -18.88
N ALA A 579 15.26 -3.51 -18.58
CA ALA A 579 14.17 -3.83 -19.51
C ALA A 579 12.91 -2.99 -19.25
N ILE A 580 12.13 -2.75 -20.31
CA ILE A 580 10.81 -2.11 -20.23
C ILE A 580 9.76 -3.05 -20.84
N PHE A 581 8.62 -3.20 -20.19
CA PHE A 581 7.45 -3.91 -20.72
C PHE A 581 6.25 -2.97 -20.77
N ASN A 582 5.45 -3.04 -21.83
CA ASN A 582 4.30 -2.17 -22.08
C ASN A 582 2.99 -2.97 -22.20
N GLY A 583 1.85 -2.28 -22.05
CA GLY A 583 0.49 -2.83 -22.15
C GLY A 583 -0.47 -1.83 -22.82
N HIS A 584 -1.78 -1.95 -22.55
CA HIS A 584 -2.87 -1.06 -22.93
C HIS A 584 -3.22 -1.01 -24.44
N SER A 585 -2.25 -0.81 -25.33
CA SER A 585 -2.50 -0.60 -26.77
C SER A 585 -2.82 -1.89 -27.56
N HIS A 586 -2.72 -3.05 -26.91
CA HIS A 586 -2.86 -4.40 -27.46
C HIS A 586 -1.90 -4.73 -28.63
N GLN A 587 -0.82 -3.98 -28.83
CA GLN A 587 0.09 -4.23 -29.94
C GLN A 587 1.02 -5.42 -29.66
N GLU A 588 1.41 -6.12 -30.71
CA GLU A 588 2.42 -7.17 -30.66
C GLU A 588 3.73 -6.57 -31.19
N TYR A 589 4.72 -6.36 -30.32
CA TYR A 589 6.03 -5.90 -30.75
C TYR A 589 7.18 -6.24 -29.81
N THR A 590 8.37 -6.26 -30.40
CA THR A 590 9.67 -6.24 -29.72
C THR A 590 10.52 -5.13 -30.34
N LYS A 591 10.97 -4.15 -29.55
CA LYS A 591 11.80 -3.01 -30.00
C LYS A 591 12.99 -2.77 -29.07
N THR A 592 13.92 -1.92 -29.49
CA THR A 592 15.11 -1.55 -28.70
C THR A 592 15.18 -0.04 -28.56
N VAL A 593 15.18 0.47 -27.32
CA VAL A 593 15.23 1.90 -27.02
C VAL A 593 16.47 2.19 -26.19
N LYS A 594 17.34 3.10 -26.66
CA LYS A 594 18.65 3.43 -26.04
C LYS A 594 19.49 2.19 -25.66
N GLY A 595 19.40 1.13 -26.47
CA GLY A 595 20.12 -0.14 -26.26
C GLY A 595 19.43 -1.16 -25.34
N LYS A 596 18.25 -0.83 -24.79
CA LYS A 596 17.50 -1.69 -23.88
C LYS A 596 16.32 -2.41 -24.58
N PRO A 597 15.98 -3.64 -24.18
CA PRO A 597 14.76 -4.31 -24.59
C PRO A 597 13.50 -3.55 -24.17
N VAL A 598 12.56 -3.41 -25.12
CA VAL A 598 11.18 -2.93 -24.88
C VAL A 598 10.20 -3.85 -25.61
N MET A 599 9.15 -4.36 -24.96
CA MET A 599 8.16 -5.23 -25.62
C MET A 599 6.74 -5.13 -25.06
N GLN A 600 5.78 -5.54 -25.90
CA GLN A 600 4.39 -5.78 -25.57
C GLN A 600 3.92 -7.07 -26.28
N SER A 601 3.12 -7.89 -25.61
CA SER A 601 2.76 -9.24 -26.05
C SER A 601 1.31 -9.34 -26.55
N GLY A 602 0.88 -8.36 -27.34
CA GLY A 602 -0.46 -8.35 -27.94
C GLY A 602 -1.54 -8.17 -26.88
N ALA A 603 -2.58 -9.02 -26.93
CA ALA A 603 -3.68 -9.05 -25.95
C ALA A 603 -4.40 -10.41 -25.99
N ASN A 604 -5.44 -10.57 -25.16
CA ASN A 604 -6.38 -11.69 -25.12
C ASN A 604 -5.72 -13.07 -24.90
N GLY A 605 -4.50 -13.11 -24.36
CA GLY A 605 -3.72 -14.34 -24.20
C GLY A 605 -3.30 -15.01 -25.51
N TRP A 606 -3.15 -14.26 -26.60
CA TRP A 606 -2.68 -14.78 -27.89
C TRP A 606 -1.18 -15.09 -27.94
N TYR A 607 -0.39 -14.43 -27.08
CA TYR A 607 1.06 -14.58 -27.00
C TYR A 607 1.49 -14.80 -25.56
N LEU A 608 2.63 -15.46 -25.38
CA LEU A 608 3.39 -15.47 -24.14
C LEU A 608 4.71 -14.75 -24.40
N GLY A 609 4.90 -13.57 -23.81
CA GLY A 609 6.16 -12.83 -23.92
C GLY A 609 7.29 -13.59 -23.26
N HIS A 610 8.45 -13.68 -23.92
CA HIS A 610 9.68 -14.23 -23.35
C HIS A 610 10.85 -13.29 -23.65
N LEU A 611 11.48 -12.79 -22.59
CA LEU A 611 12.73 -12.03 -22.62
C LEU A 611 13.80 -12.82 -21.88
N ARG A 612 14.92 -13.11 -22.56
CA ARG A 612 16.14 -13.62 -21.94
C ARG A 612 17.16 -12.49 -21.88
N LEU A 613 17.49 -12.04 -20.67
CA LEU A 613 18.60 -11.12 -20.42
C LEU A 613 19.87 -11.94 -20.14
N ASN A 614 20.96 -11.64 -20.85
CA ASN A 614 22.25 -12.29 -20.66
C ASN A 614 23.25 -11.28 -20.09
N TYR A 615 23.88 -11.62 -18.96
CA TYR A 615 24.82 -10.78 -18.23
C TYR A 615 26.24 -11.33 -18.30
N ASN A 616 27.21 -10.43 -18.41
CA ASN A 616 28.63 -10.76 -18.32
C ASN A 616 29.06 -10.69 -16.86
N VAL A 617 29.30 -11.86 -16.25
CA VAL A 617 29.63 -11.99 -14.83
C VAL A 617 30.91 -11.22 -14.47
N ASP A 618 31.95 -11.31 -15.31
CA ASP A 618 33.25 -10.65 -15.09
C ASP A 618 33.17 -9.11 -15.05
N LYS A 619 32.12 -8.52 -15.64
CA LYS A 619 31.92 -7.07 -15.74
C LYS A 619 30.75 -6.54 -14.92
N ASN A 620 29.97 -7.44 -14.30
CA ASN A 620 28.64 -7.15 -13.73
C ASN A 620 27.77 -6.27 -14.64
N ALA A 621 27.79 -6.57 -15.95
CA ALA A 621 27.21 -5.71 -16.99
C ALA A 621 26.37 -6.51 -17.98
N PHE A 622 25.30 -5.88 -18.47
CA PHE A 622 24.47 -6.37 -19.57
C PHE A 622 25.32 -6.75 -20.79
N SER A 623 25.13 -7.96 -21.32
CA SER A 623 25.89 -8.48 -22.46
C SER A 623 25.07 -8.57 -23.74
N SER A 624 23.83 -9.07 -23.66
CA SER A 624 22.90 -9.22 -24.79
C SER A 624 21.52 -9.62 -24.30
N PHE A 625 20.54 -9.64 -25.19
CA PHE A 625 19.20 -10.13 -24.91
C PHE A 625 18.60 -10.83 -26.12
N VAL A 626 17.59 -11.67 -25.88
CA VAL A 626 16.71 -12.25 -26.90
C VAL A 626 15.28 -12.06 -26.41
N MET A 627 14.39 -11.59 -27.28
CA MET A 627 12.97 -11.34 -26.96
C MET A 627 12.07 -11.86 -28.05
N ASN A 628 10.97 -12.53 -27.68
CA ASN A 628 9.98 -13.06 -28.61
C ASN A 628 8.58 -13.02 -27.96
N ASN A 629 7.56 -12.81 -28.78
CA ASN A 629 6.16 -13.05 -28.42
C ASN A 629 5.78 -14.45 -28.88
N LEU A 630 5.81 -15.44 -27.97
CA LEU A 630 5.68 -16.85 -28.32
C LEU A 630 4.22 -17.23 -28.59
N THR A 631 3.99 -17.91 -29.72
CA THR A 631 2.73 -18.61 -30.03
C THR A 631 2.92 -20.13 -29.96
N PRO A 632 1.85 -20.95 -30.03
CA PRO A 632 1.97 -22.41 -30.12
C PRO A 632 2.63 -22.94 -31.40
N TYR A 633 2.96 -22.07 -32.37
CA TYR A 633 3.82 -22.39 -33.51
C TYR A 633 5.31 -22.28 -33.14
N ASP A 634 5.68 -21.29 -32.32
CA ASP A 634 7.06 -21.02 -31.90
C ASP A 634 7.51 -21.94 -30.78
N ASP A 635 6.61 -22.22 -29.82
CA ASP A 635 6.81 -23.24 -28.78
C ASP A 635 5.64 -24.23 -28.74
N SER A 636 5.90 -25.44 -29.25
CA SER A 636 4.92 -26.52 -29.27
C SER A 636 4.36 -26.90 -27.90
N ARG A 637 5.05 -26.60 -26.79
CA ARG A 637 4.59 -26.85 -25.41
C ARG A 637 3.31 -26.07 -25.07
N LEU A 638 3.09 -24.92 -25.71
CA LEU A 638 1.87 -24.10 -25.58
C LEU A 638 0.63 -24.76 -26.23
N ASN A 639 0.76 -25.94 -26.86
CA ASN A 639 -0.37 -26.77 -27.28
C ASN A 639 -0.83 -27.78 -26.20
N THR A 640 -0.12 -27.89 -25.07
CA THR A 640 -0.41 -28.85 -24.00
C THR A 640 -0.64 -28.11 -22.68
N SER A 641 -1.73 -28.42 -21.98
CA SER A 641 -2.06 -27.87 -20.67
C SER A 641 -1.24 -28.52 -19.54
N HIS A 642 -0.87 -27.75 -18.52
CA HIS A 642 -0.34 -28.28 -17.26
C HIS A 642 -1.50 -28.87 -16.44
N PRO A 643 -1.44 -30.15 -16.01
CA PRO A 643 -2.61 -30.85 -15.44
C PRO A 643 -3.11 -30.21 -14.15
N ASP A 644 -2.21 -29.75 -13.28
CA ASP A 644 -2.58 -29.15 -11.99
C ASP A 644 -3.29 -27.80 -12.20
N ILE A 645 -2.81 -26.98 -13.13
CA ILE A 645 -3.40 -25.67 -13.46
C ILE A 645 -4.71 -25.85 -14.24
N GLN A 646 -4.79 -26.86 -15.12
CA GLN A 646 -6.04 -27.23 -15.77
C GLN A 646 -7.11 -27.62 -14.73
N SER A 647 -6.73 -28.32 -13.65
CA SER A 647 -7.67 -28.69 -12.58
C SER A 647 -8.24 -27.46 -11.84
N VAL A 648 -7.46 -26.39 -11.69
CA VAL A 648 -7.94 -25.11 -11.13
C VAL A 648 -8.83 -24.37 -12.14
N VAL A 649 -8.47 -24.35 -13.42
CA VAL A 649 -9.34 -23.81 -14.50
C VAL A 649 -10.68 -24.55 -14.53
N ASP A 650 -10.68 -25.87 -14.46
CA ASP A 650 -11.88 -26.71 -14.50
C ASP A 650 -12.77 -26.46 -13.27
N TYR A 651 -12.19 -26.24 -12.08
CA TYR A 651 -12.90 -25.88 -10.85
C TYR A 651 -13.74 -24.60 -10.98
N TYR A 652 -13.21 -23.57 -11.63
CA TYR A 652 -13.95 -22.33 -11.92
C TYR A 652 -14.88 -22.46 -13.13
N TYR A 653 -14.51 -23.27 -14.13
CA TYR A 653 -15.27 -23.43 -15.37
C TYR A 653 -16.56 -24.26 -15.21
N ASP A 654 -16.49 -25.42 -14.55
CA ASP A 654 -17.62 -26.36 -14.49
C ASP A 654 -18.91 -25.76 -13.88
N PRO A 655 -18.87 -24.91 -12.81
CA PRO A 655 -20.06 -24.24 -12.28
C PRO A 655 -20.75 -23.30 -13.28
N ILE A 656 -20.00 -22.63 -14.16
CA ILE A 656 -20.51 -21.64 -15.12
C ILE A 656 -20.72 -22.21 -16.52
N LYS A 657 -20.48 -23.50 -16.72
CA LYS A 657 -20.53 -24.19 -18.02
C LYS A 657 -21.83 -23.99 -18.80
N TYR A 658 -22.95 -23.82 -18.11
CA TYR A 658 -24.26 -23.54 -18.73
C TYR A 658 -24.25 -22.22 -19.53
N MET A 659 -23.43 -21.23 -19.15
CA MET A 659 -23.27 -19.95 -19.85
C MET A 659 -22.62 -20.11 -21.24
N PHE A 660 -21.98 -21.26 -21.50
CA PHE A 660 -21.40 -21.63 -22.79
C PHE A 660 -22.36 -22.44 -23.68
N GLU A 661 -23.60 -22.70 -23.24
CA GLU A 661 -24.60 -23.35 -24.07
C GLU A 661 -25.16 -22.42 -25.17
N THR A 662 -25.43 -22.98 -26.35
CA THR A 662 -25.92 -22.20 -27.50
C THR A 662 -27.36 -21.72 -27.28
N ILE A 663 -27.54 -20.40 -27.34
CA ILE A 663 -28.85 -19.75 -27.40
C ILE A 663 -29.36 -19.80 -28.84
N VAL A 664 -28.60 -19.20 -29.76
CA VAL A 664 -28.84 -19.17 -31.22
C VAL A 664 -27.49 -19.20 -31.97
N VAL A 665 -27.49 -19.44 -33.28
CA VAL A 665 -26.27 -19.44 -34.11
C VAL A 665 -26.26 -18.24 -35.06
N SER A 666 -25.13 -17.55 -35.23
CA SER A 666 -25.03 -16.43 -36.18
C SER A 666 -25.15 -16.90 -37.62
N ASP A 667 -26.01 -16.27 -38.43
CA ASP A 667 -26.10 -16.60 -39.86
C ASP A 667 -24.89 -16.10 -40.67
N ASN A 668 -24.28 -14.99 -40.23
CA ASN A 668 -23.24 -14.27 -40.96
C ASN A 668 -22.13 -13.74 -40.02
N TYR A 669 -21.09 -13.16 -40.61
CA TYR A 669 -20.13 -12.35 -39.88
C TYR A 669 -20.71 -10.97 -39.55
N TYR A 670 -20.63 -10.59 -38.28
CA TYR A 670 -20.99 -9.28 -37.76
C TYR A 670 -19.78 -8.66 -37.08
N SER A 671 -19.25 -7.60 -37.68
CA SER A 671 -18.18 -6.81 -37.08
C SER A 671 -18.63 -6.16 -35.77
N GLN A 672 -17.69 -5.92 -34.87
CA GLN A 672 -17.80 -5.03 -33.70
C GLN A 672 -18.63 -3.77 -34.04
N ASP A 673 -18.27 -3.05 -35.11
CA ASP A 673 -18.97 -1.86 -35.60
C ASP A 673 -20.47 -2.10 -35.91
N THR A 674 -20.81 -3.25 -36.51
CA THR A 674 -22.21 -3.63 -36.78
C THR A 674 -22.95 -3.93 -35.48
N LEU A 675 -22.28 -4.61 -34.55
CA LEU A 675 -22.83 -4.97 -33.25
C LEU A 675 -23.04 -3.74 -32.36
N THR A 676 -22.15 -2.76 -32.35
CA THR A 676 -22.35 -1.45 -31.67
C THR A 676 -23.67 -0.81 -32.11
N SER A 677 -24.04 -0.91 -33.38
CA SER A 677 -25.33 -0.40 -33.90
C SER A 677 -26.53 -1.26 -33.49
N TYR A 678 -26.37 -2.58 -33.41
CA TYR A 678 -27.41 -3.48 -32.89
C TYR A 678 -27.65 -3.27 -31.38
N ILE A 679 -26.59 -3.13 -30.59
CA ILE A 679 -26.63 -2.84 -29.16
C ILE A 679 -27.38 -1.52 -28.88
N ALA A 680 -27.07 -0.45 -29.63
CA ALA A 680 -27.81 0.80 -29.52
C ALA A 680 -29.32 0.62 -29.86
N LYS A 681 -29.65 -0.23 -30.84
CA LYS A 681 -31.04 -0.56 -31.18
C LYS A 681 -31.75 -1.34 -30.06
N THR A 682 -31.10 -2.27 -29.36
CA THR A 682 -31.72 -2.98 -28.22
C THR A 682 -32.00 -2.03 -27.05
N MET A 683 -31.10 -1.08 -26.76
CA MET A 683 -31.34 -0.02 -25.76
C MET A 683 -32.58 0.81 -26.10
N LEU A 684 -32.73 1.21 -27.37
CA LEU A 684 -33.87 1.99 -27.86
C LEU A 684 -35.19 1.26 -27.62
N VAL A 685 -35.25 -0.02 -28.02
CA VAL A 685 -36.44 -0.88 -27.83
C VAL A 685 -36.74 -1.11 -26.35
N LYS A 686 -35.72 -1.43 -25.53
CA LYS A 686 -35.89 -1.72 -24.09
C LYS A 686 -36.53 -0.56 -23.33
N THR A 687 -36.12 0.66 -23.67
CA THR A 687 -36.51 1.89 -22.95
C THR A 687 -37.69 2.63 -23.56
N ASP A 688 -38.14 2.27 -24.77
CA ASP A 688 -39.10 3.07 -25.58
C ASP A 688 -38.60 4.52 -25.79
N SER A 689 -37.40 4.66 -26.36
CA SER A 689 -36.74 5.96 -26.61
C SER A 689 -36.72 6.33 -28.10
N ASP A 690 -36.54 7.61 -28.44
CA ASP A 690 -36.40 8.09 -29.82
C ASP A 690 -34.99 7.84 -30.40
N VAL A 691 -33.96 7.95 -29.55
CA VAL A 691 -32.54 7.94 -29.94
C VAL A 691 -31.73 7.14 -28.92
N ALA A 692 -30.75 6.36 -29.39
CA ALA A 692 -29.81 5.65 -28.53
C ALA A 692 -28.36 6.05 -28.83
N ILE A 693 -27.54 6.17 -27.78
CA ILE A 693 -26.13 6.56 -27.86
C ILE A 693 -25.26 5.51 -27.15
N HIS A 694 -24.36 4.88 -27.90
CA HIS A 694 -23.43 3.85 -27.41
C HIS A 694 -22.03 4.05 -28.04
N ASN A 695 -20.96 3.77 -27.29
CA ASN A 695 -19.57 3.96 -27.69
C ASN A 695 -19.01 2.70 -28.35
N SER A 696 -18.27 2.83 -29.45
CA SER A 696 -17.73 1.66 -30.16
C SER A 696 -16.77 0.84 -29.31
N GLY A 697 -15.94 1.50 -28.48
CA GLY A 697 -15.00 0.85 -27.57
C GLY A 697 -15.65 0.00 -26.46
N GLY A 698 -16.95 0.20 -26.19
CA GLY A 698 -17.73 -0.64 -25.28
C GLY A 698 -18.13 -1.99 -25.89
N THR A 699 -18.21 -2.08 -27.22
CA THR A 699 -18.34 -3.36 -27.92
C THR A 699 -16.94 -3.97 -28.06
N ARG A 700 -16.67 -5.17 -27.55
CA ARG A 700 -15.32 -5.76 -27.49
C ARG A 700 -15.05 -6.89 -28.49
N ALA A 701 -16.08 -7.55 -29.00
CA ALA A 701 -15.93 -8.68 -29.93
C ALA A 701 -16.79 -8.55 -31.19
N SER A 702 -16.35 -9.25 -32.25
CA SER A 702 -17.16 -9.56 -33.43
C SER A 702 -17.81 -10.94 -33.29
N ILE A 703 -18.82 -11.23 -34.12
CA ILE A 703 -19.40 -12.57 -34.27
C ILE A 703 -19.08 -13.10 -35.67
N TYR A 704 -18.67 -14.35 -35.79
CA TYR A 704 -18.38 -15.02 -37.06
C TYR A 704 -19.59 -15.82 -37.59
N SER A 705 -19.63 -16.06 -38.91
CA SER A 705 -20.70 -16.86 -39.52
C SER A 705 -20.66 -18.30 -38.98
N ASN A 706 -21.82 -18.81 -38.57
CA ASN A 706 -22.02 -20.09 -37.86
C ASN A 706 -21.40 -20.16 -36.45
N GLU A 707 -20.98 -19.04 -35.86
CA GLU A 707 -20.57 -18.99 -34.45
C GLU A 707 -21.79 -19.13 -33.53
N ALA A 708 -21.63 -19.90 -32.45
CA ALA A 708 -22.64 -20.02 -31.41
C ALA A 708 -22.72 -18.73 -30.58
N ILE A 709 -23.92 -18.18 -30.42
CA ILE A 709 -24.19 -17.09 -29.48
C ILE A 709 -24.68 -17.73 -28.18
N THR A 710 -23.87 -17.57 -27.14
CA THR A 710 -24.03 -18.07 -25.78
C THR A 710 -24.06 -16.87 -24.82
N GLU A 711 -24.40 -17.05 -23.54
CA GLU A 711 -24.26 -15.96 -22.56
C GLU A 711 -22.79 -15.51 -22.45
N ALA A 712 -21.85 -16.45 -22.47
CA ALA A 712 -20.42 -16.19 -22.52
C ALA A 712 -20.01 -15.33 -23.74
N LYS A 713 -20.62 -15.55 -24.91
CA LYS A 713 -20.37 -14.76 -26.13
C LYS A 713 -20.97 -13.35 -26.03
N ILE A 714 -22.16 -13.21 -25.45
CA ILE A 714 -22.78 -11.90 -25.21
C ILE A 714 -21.90 -11.07 -24.26
N LEU A 715 -21.37 -11.70 -23.21
CA LEU A 715 -20.43 -11.10 -22.28
C LEU A 715 -19.08 -10.77 -22.94
N GLN A 716 -18.56 -11.60 -23.83
CA GLN A 716 -17.38 -11.26 -24.64
C GLN A 716 -17.63 -10.05 -25.57
N ILE A 717 -18.86 -9.85 -26.05
CA ILE A 717 -19.23 -8.69 -26.88
C ILE A 717 -19.39 -7.43 -26.04
N PHE A 718 -19.97 -7.54 -24.84
CA PHE A 718 -20.17 -6.44 -23.91
C PHE A 718 -19.88 -6.89 -22.45
N PRO A 719 -18.61 -6.80 -22.00
CA PRO A 719 -18.17 -7.35 -20.70
C PRO A 719 -18.40 -6.43 -19.50
N PHE A 720 -18.95 -5.23 -19.71
CA PHE A 720 -19.12 -4.19 -18.70
C PHE A 720 -20.52 -4.27 -18.05
N ASP A 721 -20.62 -3.98 -16.75
CA ASP A 721 -21.91 -3.91 -16.03
C ASP A 721 -22.57 -2.51 -16.13
N ASN A 722 -22.35 -1.79 -17.24
CA ASN A 722 -22.91 -0.45 -17.46
C ASN A 722 -24.44 -0.46 -17.45
N LEU A 723 -25.03 0.39 -16.60
CA LEU A 723 -26.48 0.49 -16.43
C LEU A 723 -27.10 1.47 -17.41
N LEU A 724 -28.36 1.22 -17.82
CA LEU A 724 -29.07 2.13 -18.72
C LEU A 724 -29.40 3.48 -18.05
N VAL A 725 -29.35 4.55 -18.85
CA VAL A 725 -29.77 5.90 -18.46
C VAL A 725 -30.63 6.49 -19.58
N THR A 726 -31.80 7.03 -19.27
CA THR A 726 -32.57 7.87 -20.21
C THR A 726 -32.60 9.33 -19.77
N LEU A 727 -32.73 10.23 -20.74
CA LEU A 727 -32.78 11.68 -20.56
C LEU A 727 -33.53 12.33 -21.73
N GLU A 728 -34.05 13.53 -21.54
CA GLU A 728 -34.61 14.35 -22.61
C GLU A 728 -33.61 15.40 -23.08
N LEU A 729 -33.37 15.46 -24.40
CA LEU A 729 -32.45 16.40 -25.04
C LEU A 729 -33.09 17.12 -26.22
N SER A 730 -32.67 18.36 -26.46
CA SER A 730 -33.02 19.05 -27.69
C SER A 730 -32.31 18.43 -28.89
N GLY A 731 -32.93 18.48 -30.07
CA GLY A 731 -32.29 18.04 -31.31
C GLY A 731 -31.02 18.81 -31.65
N LYS A 732 -30.84 20.02 -31.11
CA LYS A 732 -29.61 20.81 -31.21
C LYS A 732 -28.48 20.20 -30.36
N ASP A 733 -28.75 19.85 -29.11
CA ASP A 733 -27.78 19.22 -28.19
C ASP A 733 -27.46 17.77 -28.60
N LEU A 734 -28.40 17.09 -29.26
CA LEU A 734 -28.14 15.80 -29.91
C LEU A 734 -27.21 15.90 -31.13
N LYS A 735 -27.20 17.04 -31.83
CA LYS A 735 -26.35 17.26 -33.02
C LYS A 735 -24.93 17.72 -32.68
N SER A 736 -24.69 18.23 -31.48
CA SER A 736 -23.35 18.61 -31.01
C SER A 736 -22.52 17.43 -30.45
N GLN A 737 -23.09 16.21 -30.43
CA GLN A 737 -22.41 14.98 -30.01
C GLN A 737 -21.29 14.61 -30.99
N SER A 738 -20.04 14.52 -30.51
CA SER A 738 -18.86 14.38 -31.38
C SER A 738 -17.62 13.77 -30.69
N TYR A 739 -17.73 12.57 -30.10
CA TYR A 739 -16.56 11.73 -29.75
C TYR A 739 -16.95 10.24 -29.73
N GLY A 740 -16.29 9.39 -30.53
CA GLY A 740 -16.26 7.92 -30.38
C GLY A 740 -17.60 7.15 -30.33
N THR A 741 -18.72 7.81 -30.56
CA THR A 741 -20.07 7.33 -30.22
C THR A 741 -20.93 7.14 -31.45
N LYS A 742 -21.66 6.03 -31.48
CA LYS A 742 -22.71 5.77 -32.45
C LYS A 742 -24.04 6.28 -31.91
N VAL A 743 -24.65 7.17 -32.67
CA VAL A 743 -26.03 7.64 -32.46
C VAL A 743 -26.95 6.81 -33.36
N TYR A 744 -27.73 5.92 -32.77
CA TYR A 744 -28.79 5.19 -33.46
C TYR A 744 -30.12 5.94 -33.33
N LYS A 745 -30.87 6.02 -34.43
CA LYS A 745 -32.17 6.70 -34.50
C LYS A 745 -33.07 5.93 -35.47
N ASP A 746 -34.26 5.56 -35.05
CA ASP A 746 -35.13 4.69 -35.84
C ASP A 746 -35.93 5.50 -36.87
N GLY A 747 -35.36 5.71 -38.06
CA GLY A 747 -36.00 6.39 -39.18
C GLY A 747 -36.25 7.90 -39.01
N ILE A 748 -36.04 8.48 -37.82
CA ILE A 748 -36.32 9.88 -37.52
C ILE A 748 -35.25 10.86 -38.04
N ILE A 749 -35.71 12.04 -38.47
CA ILE A 749 -34.88 13.22 -38.72
C ILE A 749 -34.82 14.04 -37.42
N ILE A 750 -33.62 14.42 -37.00
CA ILE A 750 -33.41 15.25 -35.81
C ILE A 750 -33.59 16.72 -36.19
N GLU A 751 -34.55 17.39 -35.55
CA GLU A 751 -34.88 18.81 -35.70
C GLU A 751 -34.44 19.59 -34.47
N ASP A 752 -33.74 20.72 -34.66
CA ASP A 752 -33.02 21.43 -33.59
C ASP A 752 -33.90 21.81 -32.39
N ASN A 753 -35.15 22.18 -32.65
CA ASN A 753 -36.09 22.72 -31.66
C ASN A 753 -37.04 21.68 -31.06
N LYS A 754 -36.90 20.39 -31.41
CA LYS A 754 -37.71 19.30 -30.85
C LYS A 754 -36.94 18.63 -29.69
N MET A 755 -37.67 18.25 -28.63
CA MET A 755 -37.15 17.37 -27.58
C MET A 755 -37.30 15.91 -28.00
N TYR A 756 -36.31 15.10 -27.63
CA TYR A 756 -36.24 13.67 -27.88
C TYR A 756 -35.93 12.94 -26.58
N LYS A 757 -36.58 11.80 -26.35
CA LYS A 757 -36.18 10.86 -25.30
C LYS A 757 -34.98 10.06 -25.80
N VAL A 758 -33.88 10.17 -25.09
CA VAL A 758 -32.59 9.57 -25.44
C VAL A 758 -32.28 8.48 -24.43
N VAL A 759 -31.69 7.37 -24.88
CA VAL A 759 -31.09 6.35 -24.02
C VAL A 759 -29.58 6.28 -24.24
N THR A 760 -28.85 6.13 -23.15
CA THR A 760 -27.43 5.81 -23.13
C THR A 760 -27.14 4.86 -21.95
N HIS A 761 -25.88 4.73 -21.54
CA HIS A 761 -25.48 3.96 -20.35
C HIS A 761 -24.51 4.75 -19.46
N THR A 762 -24.28 4.28 -18.22
CA THR A 762 -23.54 4.99 -17.16
C THR A 762 -22.21 5.57 -17.62
N TYR A 763 -21.36 4.78 -18.27
CA TYR A 763 -20.04 5.21 -18.74
C TYR A 763 -20.09 6.47 -19.61
N ILE A 764 -21.01 6.53 -20.60
CA ILE A 764 -21.14 7.71 -21.47
C ILE A 764 -21.81 8.88 -20.74
N PHE A 765 -22.78 8.60 -19.87
CA PHE A 765 -23.48 9.64 -19.12
C PHE A 765 -22.58 10.33 -18.08
N ASN A 766 -21.74 9.54 -17.39
CA ASN A 766 -20.82 10.00 -16.35
C ASN A 766 -19.58 10.70 -16.93
N TYR A 767 -19.22 10.44 -18.20
CA TYR A 767 -18.00 10.98 -18.83
C TYR A 767 -17.85 12.50 -18.64
N ASP A 768 -16.70 12.90 -18.10
CA ASP A 768 -16.46 14.24 -17.55
C ASP A 768 -15.94 15.28 -18.55
N GLY A 769 -15.58 14.86 -19.77
CA GLY A 769 -15.29 15.79 -20.87
C GLY A 769 -16.52 16.62 -21.28
N PHE A 770 -16.41 17.39 -22.37
CA PHE A 770 -17.57 18.11 -22.92
C PHE A 770 -18.64 17.13 -23.38
N ASN A 771 -19.62 16.90 -22.51
CA ASN A 771 -20.65 15.89 -22.65
C ASN A 771 -22.00 16.59 -22.77
N PRO A 772 -22.56 16.79 -23.98
CA PRO A 772 -23.84 17.49 -24.14
C PRO A 772 -25.02 16.75 -23.52
N LEU A 773 -24.83 15.49 -23.07
CA LEU A 773 -25.83 14.77 -22.28
C LEU A 773 -26.05 15.39 -20.90
N LYS A 774 -25.05 16.10 -20.34
CA LYS A 774 -25.19 16.85 -19.08
C LYS A 774 -26.16 18.05 -19.20
N ASN A 775 -26.53 18.47 -20.43
CA ASN A 775 -27.60 19.45 -20.66
C ASN A 775 -29.02 18.84 -20.63
N GLY A 776 -29.15 17.51 -20.53
CA GLY A 776 -30.43 16.83 -20.62
C GLY A 776 -31.28 16.95 -19.36
N THR A 777 -32.59 16.98 -19.54
CA THR A 777 -33.59 17.00 -18.46
C THR A 777 -34.18 15.60 -18.25
N ASN A 778 -35.01 15.42 -17.22
CA ASN A 778 -35.73 14.16 -16.96
C ASN A 778 -34.81 12.92 -16.94
N VAL A 779 -33.62 13.05 -16.33
CA VAL A 779 -32.65 11.96 -16.23
C VAL A 779 -33.20 10.86 -15.31
N ILE A 780 -33.33 9.65 -15.86
CA ILE A 780 -33.70 8.44 -15.14
C ILE A 780 -32.58 7.42 -15.33
N ARG A 781 -32.01 6.93 -14.23
CA ARG A 781 -31.11 5.77 -14.27
C ARG A 781 -31.89 4.51 -13.95
N TYR A 782 -31.50 3.40 -14.56
CA TYR A 782 -32.13 2.09 -14.34
C TYR A 782 -31.17 1.13 -13.65
N LYS A 783 -31.71 0.10 -13.01
CA LYS A 783 -30.96 -1.04 -12.46
C LYS A 783 -30.62 -2.09 -13.52
N THR A 784 -31.23 -2.01 -14.70
CA THR A 784 -30.99 -2.91 -15.83
C THR A 784 -29.62 -2.64 -16.45
N SER A 785 -28.74 -3.65 -16.49
CA SER A 785 -27.47 -3.55 -17.22
C SER A 785 -27.69 -3.73 -18.73
N LEU A 786 -26.83 -3.14 -19.55
CA LEU A 786 -26.89 -3.32 -21.02
C LEU A 786 -26.64 -4.78 -21.44
N LYS A 787 -25.79 -5.50 -20.71
CA LYS A 787 -25.58 -6.94 -20.81
C LYS A 787 -26.89 -7.73 -20.68
N ASP A 788 -27.72 -7.44 -19.67
CA ASP A 788 -28.98 -8.15 -19.46
C ASP A 788 -29.94 -7.94 -20.63
N VAL A 789 -29.98 -6.73 -21.22
CA VAL A 789 -30.78 -6.43 -22.41
C VAL A 789 -30.34 -7.26 -23.62
N LEU A 790 -29.03 -7.45 -23.80
CA LEU A 790 -28.51 -8.27 -24.90
C LEU A 790 -28.81 -9.75 -24.68
N THR A 791 -28.68 -10.24 -23.44
CA THR A 791 -29.06 -11.60 -23.03
C THR A 791 -30.54 -11.85 -23.28
N GLU A 792 -31.42 -10.96 -22.80
CA GLU A 792 -32.87 -11.02 -23.00
C GLU A 792 -33.22 -11.03 -24.50
N ALA A 793 -32.57 -10.19 -25.32
CA ALA A 793 -32.82 -10.16 -26.77
C ALA A 793 -32.46 -11.50 -27.45
N MET A 794 -31.39 -12.18 -27.02
CA MET A 794 -31.00 -13.49 -27.60
C MET A 794 -31.93 -14.62 -27.14
N TYR A 795 -32.32 -14.65 -25.86
CA TYR A 795 -33.31 -15.60 -25.38
C TYR A 795 -34.69 -15.37 -26.01
N GLY A 796 -35.11 -14.12 -26.18
CA GLY A 796 -36.36 -13.76 -26.86
C GLY A 796 -36.41 -14.24 -28.31
N LEU A 797 -35.29 -14.25 -29.04
CA LEU A 797 -35.20 -14.90 -30.36
C LEU A 797 -35.46 -16.41 -30.25
N LYS A 798 -34.75 -17.10 -29.34
CA LYS A 798 -34.88 -18.56 -29.11
C LYS A 798 -36.31 -18.96 -28.73
N GLU A 799 -36.94 -18.22 -27.83
CA GLU A 799 -38.32 -18.44 -27.37
C GLU A 799 -39.36 -18.22 -28.47
N ASN A 800 -39.11 -17.27 -29.39
CA ASN A 800 -39.95 -17.03 -30.56
C ASN A 800 -39.60 -17.95 -31.75
N GLY A 801 -38.83 -19.02 -31.52
CA GLY A 801 -38.56 -20.08 -32.50
C GLY A 801 -37.46 -19.78 -33.52
N TYR A 802 -36.68 -18.71 -33.34
CA TYR A 802 -35.52 -18.44 -34.18
C TYR A 802 -34.36 -19.35 -33.76
N THR A 803 -33.79 -20.07 -34.73
CA THR A 803 -32.56 -20.87 -34.54
C THR A 803 -31.30 -20.10 -34.90
N THR A 804 -31.44 -18.98 -35.63
CA THR A 804 -30.33 -18.12 -36.03
C THR A 804 -30.49 -16.68 -35.56
N PHE A 805 -29.36 -16.02 -35.35
CA PHE A 805 -29.26 -14.59 -35.15
C PHE A 805 -28.97 -13.87 -36.47
N ASN A 806 -29.68 -12.77 -36.68
CA ASN A 806 -29.39 -11.76 -37.68
C ASN A 806 -29.74 -10.39 -37.10
N VAL A 807 -28.91 -9.36 -37.31
CA VAL A 807 -29.13 -7.99 -36.77
C VAL A 807 -30.43 -7.32 -37.25
N ASN A 808 -31.07 -7.87 -38.30
CA ASN A 808 -32.36 -7.42 -38.83
C ASN A 808 -33.57 -8.23 -38.31
N HIS A 809 -33.35 -9.27 -37.49
CA HIS A 809 -34.47 -9.95 -36.82
C HIS A 809 -35.22 -9.00 -35.87
N PRO A 810 -36.50 -9.29 -35.56
CA PRO A 810 -37.22 -8.57 -34.52
C PRO A 810 -36.46 -8.68 -33.18
N ILE A 811 -36.46 -7.60 -32.41
CA ILE A 811 -35.91 -7.58 -31.06
C ILE A 811 -37.06 -7.87 -30.10
N PHE A 812 -36.97 -8.99 -29.40
CA PHE A 812 -37.97 -9.44 -28.42
C PHE A 812 -37.48 -9.06 -27.02
N LEU A 813 -38.06 -8.01 -26.45
CA LEU A 813 -37.73 -7.49 -25.13
C LEU A 813 -39.01 -7.08 -24.39
N SER A 814 -39.04 -7.30 -23.08
CA SER A 814 -39.96 -6.61 -22.18
C SER A 814 -39.60 -5.14 -22.06
N LEU A 815 -40.58 -4.24 -22.01
CA LEU A 815 -40.33 -2.84 -21.66
C LEU A 815 -39.90 -2.71 -20.19
N ILE A 816 -39.07 -1.71 -19.88
CA ILE A 816 -38.67 -1.41 -18.51
C ILE A 816 -39.88 -1.07 -17.62
N THR A 817 -39.85 -1.58 -16.39
CA THR A 817 -40.89 -1.38 -15.37
C THR A 817 -40.57 -0.20 -14.43
N GLU A 818 -41.50 0.19 -13.55
CA GLU A 818 -41.21 1.23 -12.56
C GLU A 818 -40.21 0.78 -11.50
N SER A 819 -40.20 -0.50 -11.13
CA SER A 819 -39.28 -1.10 -10.15
C SER A 819 -37.80 -1.09 -10.58
N ASP A 820 -37.55 -0.95 -11.88
CA ASP A 820 -36.20 -0.87 -12.44
C ASP A 820 -35.57 0.52 -12.29
N LYS A 821 -36.35 1.55 -11.93
CA LYS A 821 -35.87 2.94 -11.80
C LYS A 821 -35.05 3.13 -10.52
N LEU A 822 -33.91 3.80 -10.63
CA LEU A 822 -33.17 4.39 -9.51
C LEU A 822 -33.64 5.83 -9.30
N ALA A 823 -34.21 6.11 -8.12
CA ALA A 823 -34.58 7.46 -7.72
C ALA A 823 -33.33 8.29 -7.37
N LEU A 824 -32.77 8.98 -8.36
CA LEU A 824 -31.70 9.95 -8.17
C LEU A 824 -32.29 11.36 -8.10
N TYR A 825 -32.50 11.84 -6.86
CA TYR A 825 -32.71 13.25 -6.59
C TYR A 825 -31.39 13.99 -6.81
N PHE A 826 -31.34 14.85 -7.83
CA PHE A 826 -30.30 15.87 -7.89
C PHE A 826 -30.56 16.88 -6.76
N ALA A 827 -29.62 16.99 -5.83
CA ALA A 827 -29.61 18.04 -4.84
C ALA A 827 -29.18 19.35 -5.52
N ASP A 828 -30.15 20.09 -6.06
CA ASP A 828 -29.98 21.53 -6.25
C ASP A 828 -29.82 22.19 -4.86
N ASN A 829 -29.15 23.34 -4.81
CA ASN A 829 -28.47 23.84 -3.60
C ASN A 829 -29.33 24.19 -2.35
N ASP A 830 -30.65 23.99 -2.37
CA ASP A 830 -31.52 24.23 -1.22
C ASP A 830 -31.94 22.93 -0.51
N ARG A 831 -31.37 22.73 0.69
CA ARG A 831 -31.63 21.59 1.58
C ARG A 831 -33.07 21.58 2.12
N THR A 832 -34.00 20.99 1.37
CA THR A 832 -35.26 20.45 1.93
C THR A 832 -35.50 19.05 1.40
N LEU A 833 -35.19 18.07 2.26
CA LEU A 833 -35.42 16.65 2.04
C LEU A 833 -36.82 16.32 2.57
N ASP A 834 -37.76 15.92 1.70
CA ASP A 834 -39.00 15.26 2.12
C ASP A 834 -39.13 13.93 1.36
N PHE A 835 -38.67 12.86 2.00
CA PHE A 835 -38.91 11.49 1.59
C PHE A 835 -40.33 11.08 1.95
N ILE A 836 -41.14 10.67 0.96
CA ILE A 836 -42.13 9.59 1.16
C ILE A 836 -42.00 8.60 0.01
N THR A 837 -41.82 7.34 0.39
CA THR A 837 -41.59 6.16 -0.44
C THR A 837 -42.80 5.69 -1.24
N ALA A 838 -42.52 5.02 -2.36
CA ALA A 838 -43.10 3.73 -2.73
C ALA A 838 -41.99 2.86 -3.34
#